data_AF-A0A2J7ZR94-F1
#
_entry.id   AF-A0A2J7ZR94-F1
#
_cell.length_a   1.000
_cell.length_b   1.000
_cell.length_c   1.000
_cell.angle_alpha   90.00
_cell.angle_beta   90.00
_cell.angle_gamma   90.00
#
_symmetry.space_group_name_H-M   'P 1'
#
loop_
_entity.id
_entity.type
_entity.pdbx_description
1 polymer ?
#
loop_
_entity_poly.entity_id
_entity_poly.type
_entity_poly.pdbx_seq_one_letter_code
_entity_poly.pdbx_strand_id
1 'polypeptide(L)'
;MSNIDPYRTEEESAVEDEEVDMSFLPPFARGTENEELYVANAKLERKLEQTERALEQNMDRLHIMDEHLKNVEQELKYTQTRVETKNKEIESEKHLNSMAEREAGRVKKDKSKMAAERTELADKINGLQNQIYKHNEKLDQFKMLMNWNQEELEQWALAERQKVEDNTALEKYRHADDAKVKELTLVLERVSKQVVQRKDDLELEVVETQAAQIQLDKAAEDFRRLHVERQDLIRQWEEAVEAMRHRDGAIAAASEQFTMQKVVLRERKRELDAQARFLENEMLNNKEADARVAYYEREVAKQRDLLTREQARQEELTNQVELVKATLSKAATELSQRTVENKQAREDLDHKRRKLDTGRKRYAVLKRKLETEFGNLDSMEAKAAALEAMRKGEEVRLKAVIKEHELLKKEQYKRSQVLFELRSKERELISEISGGQGQNKNLAARIHALDEQVVRQQELLYNVEFQLQQMERKVARAGGMRSEEETRALNTRIEKLTSILEGINQEHSMLLEQVKRAEDDLLAARRSNTALRGDKGKLDEALSTLKLENDMVHRQVKAAVDTREEALVNHDVMALEVKRLRDILNAHADEVFSLENRKAQLALSMEERKQEVAVHRDGLRAELRLLREDVHRITLELKERLLRCEKLQAKFEILSSKHRGAAEEDGEEWSQAYFVIKAAQEREALQREGDDLDSRIRVAEKEVAALEATVAQLMACNTNFAQSHKKVSSKEAFEERSSLREKLDKAYDKLKTRRADEAAIVGDIQVSESRLSNLVHEQRSLMALVDDMNRRKSEAVRQLDEQREKLQRALTRTDKLRNKLGIAHMLQAQDIELAEARDVTRAMLLELKALAASNPAAGILAACESAGIRLAAGGSMPASLSGSRPASARSQGSSGSARSGRSGAGSHVGHSTGAERPGRL
;
A
#
# COMPACT_ATOMS: atom_id res chain seq x y z
N MET A 1 2.67 -6.56 -53.50
CA MET A 1 1.86 -6.15 -54.68
C MET A 1 2.67 -6.43 -55.94
N SER A 2 2.00 -6.56 -57.09
CA SER A 2 2.57 -6.42 -58.44
C SER A 2 3.97 -7.01 -58.67
N ASN A 3 3.97 -8.24 -59.17
CA ASN A 3 4.96 -8.77 -60.10
C ASN A 3 6.41 -8.89 -59.57
N ILE A 4 6.78 -10.14 -59.27
CA ILE A 4 7.90 -10.74 -60.00
C ILE A 4 7.72 -10.36 -61.47
N ASP A 5 8.60 -9.54 -62.03
CA ASP A 5 8.57 -9.24 -63.47
C ASP A 5 9.19 -10.42 -64.22
N PRO A 6 8.39 -11.28 -64.89
CA PRO A 6 8.89 -12.46 -65.58
C PRO A 6 9.42 -12.13 -66.99
N TYR A 7 9.34 -10.85 -67.40
CA TYR A 7 9.85 -10.34 -68.67
C TYR A 7 11.20 -9.62 -68.51
N ARG A 8 12.05 -10.12 -67.61
CA ARG A 8 13.48 -10.24 -67.96
C ARG A 8 13.64 -11.42 -68.91
N THR A 9 12.94 -11.34 -70.04
CA THR A 9 13.21 -12.11 -71.22
C THR A 9 14.70 -12.04 -71.49
N GLU A 10 15.28 -13.22 -71.63
CA GLU A 10 15.99 -13.57 -72.84
C GLU A 10 17.01 -12.50 -73.23
N GLU A 11 18.17 -12.65 -72.59
CA GLU A 11 19.18 -11.64 -72.32
C GLU A 11 19.44 -10.85 -73.59
N GLU A 12 19.54 -9.52 -73.60
CA GLU A 12 20.45 -8.93 -74.59
C GLU A 12 21.89 -9.16 -74.09
N SER A 13 22.24 -10.46 -73.98
CA SER A 13 23.56 -11.02 -73.69
C SER A 13 24.55 -10.20 -74.43
N ALA A 14 25.53 -9.69 -73.71
CA ALA A 14 26.10 -8.41 -74.07
C ALA A 14 26.36 -8.34 -75.58
N VAL A 15 25.83 -7.27 -76.18
CA VAL A 15 26.73 -6.54 -77.06
C VAL A 15 27.89 -6.15 -76.15
N GLU A 16 28.81 -7.11 -75.97
CA GLU A 16 30.19 -6.80 -75.68
C GLU A 16 30.54 -5.93 -76.86
N ASP A 17 30.61 -4.64 -76.57
CA ASP A 17 31.67 -3.84 -77.12
C ASP A 17 32.97 -4.36 -76.41
N GLU A 18 33.55 -5.55 -76.69
CA GLU A 18 33.98 -6.04 -78.03
C GLU A 18 33.69 -5.01 -79.10
N GLU A 19 34.36 -3.85 -78.96
CA GLU A 19 34.39 -2.78 -79.95
C GLU A 19 34.37 -3.43 -81.32
N VAL A 20 33.34 -3.19 -82.13
CA VAL A 20 33.07 -3.90 -83.40
C VAL A 20 34.18 -3.60 -84.42
N ASP A 21 35.30 -4.31 -84.25
CA ASP A 21 36.67 -3.75 -84.24
C ASP A 21 36.76 -2.24 -84.55
N MET A 22 36.35 -1.41 -83.58
CA MET A 22 36.25 0.04 -83.79
C MET A 22 37.61 0.72 -83.90
N SER A 23 38.74 0.01 -83.66
CA SER A 23 40.07 0.52 -84.03
C SER A 23 40.13 0.93 -85.51
N PHE A 24 39.27 0.31 -86.33
CA PHE A 24 39.09 0.62 -87.72
C PHE A 24 38.21 1.88 -87.95
N LEU A 25 37.12 2.10 -87.21
CA LEU A 25 36.15 3.12 -87.62
C LEU A 25 36.71 4.58 -87.47
N PRO A 26 36.59 5.47 -88.48
CA PRO A 26 37.32 6.73 -88.55
C PRO A 26 36.89 7.80 -87.53
N PRO A 27 37.78 8.51 -86.78
CA PRO A 27 37.41 9.64 -85.90
C PRO A 27 36.62 10.87 -86.46
N PHE A 28 36.00 10.80 -87.65
CA PHE A 28 34.86 11.66 -88.04
C PHE A 28 33.67 10.90 -88.65
N ALA A 29 33.89 9.69 -89.20
CA ALA A 29 32.81 8.84 -89.70
C ALA A 29 32.24 7.95 -88.59
N ARG A 30 32.98 7.78 -87.49
CA ARG A 30 32.44 7.71 -86.12
C ARG A 30 31.59 8.97 -85.93
N GLY A 31 30.27 8.81 -85.83
CA GLY A 31 29.29 9.90 -85.89
C GLY A 31 28.62 10.11 -87.25
N THR A 32 28.46 9.07 -88.07
CA THR A 32 27.69 9.12 -89.34
C THR A 32 26.85 7.87 -89.58
N GLU A 33 25.75 8.00 -90.36
CA GLU A 33 24.73 6.96 -90.64
C GLU A 33 25.28 5.56 -91.01
N ASN A 34 26.46 5.48 -91.63
CA ASN A 34 27.04 4.21 -92.08
C ASN A 34 27.60 3.36 -90.93
N GLU A 35 28.01 3.99 -89.83
CA GLU A 35 28.36 3.32 -88.57
C GLU A 35 27.14 2.59 -88.00
N GLU A 36 25.96 3.24 -88.06
CA GLU A 36 24.69 2.74 -87.52
C GLU A 36 24.22 1.45 -88.20
N LEU A 37 24.43 1.33 -89.52
CA LEU A 37 23.97 0.20 -90.33
C LEU A 37 24.84 -1.06 -90.21
N TYR A 38 26.18 -0.93 -90.14
CA TYR A 38 27.02 -2.13 -89.91
C TYR A 38 26.78 -2.70 -88.51
N VAL A 39 26.60 -1.80 -87.53
CA VAL A 39 26.15 -2.11 -86.17
C VAL A 39 24.76 -2.78 -86.15
N ALA A 40 23.87 -2.52 -87.12
CA ALA A 40 22.52 -3.10 -87.13
C ALA A 40 22.47 -4.63 -87.38
N ASN A 41 23.37 -5.19 -88.19
CA ASN A 41 23.41 -6.64 -88.43
C ASN A 41 24.15 -7.39 -87.31
N ALA A 42 25.27 -6.84 -86.82
CA ALA A 42 25.98 -7.36 -85.65
C ALA A 42 25.17 -7.25 -84.33
N LYS A 43 24.03 -6.53 -84.35
CA LYS A 43 22.99 -6.56 -83.32
C LYS A 43 22.01 -7.74 -83.50
N LEU A 44 21.69 -8.17 -84.73
CA LEU A 44 20.64 -9.17 -84.98
C LEU A 44 21.08 -10.62 -84.77
N GLU A 45 22.31 -11.00 -85.13
CA GLU A 45 22.83 -12.34 -84.79
C GLU A 45 23.11 -12.45 -83.29
N ARG A 46 23.62 -11.37 -82.68
CA ARG A 46 23.61 -11.23 -81.22
C ARG A 46 22.19 -11.48 -80.70
N LYS A 47 21.13 -10.80 -81.16
CA LYS A 47 19.71 -10.97 -80.72
C LYS A 47 19.16 -12.40 -80.62
N LEU A 48 19.81 -13.44 -81.18
CA LEU A 48 19.45 -14.85 -80.93
C LEU A 48 20.29 -15.53 -79.83
N GLU A 49 21.61 -15.41 -79.88
CA GLU A 49 22.53 -15.83 -78.79
C GLU A 49 22.28 -15.06 -77.48
N GLN A 50 21.74 -13.87 -77.64
CA GLN A 50 21.06 -13.06 -76.66
C GLN A 50 19.91 -13.84 -76.05
N THR A 51 18.85 -14.06 -76.83
CA THR A 51 17.59 -14.53 -76.27
C THR A 51 17.74 -15.78 -75.40
N GLU A 52 18.27 -16.88 -75.96
CA GLU A 52 18.31 -18.20 -75.29
C GLU A 52 18.98 -18.15 -73.89
N ARG A 53 19.98 -17.27 -73.75
CA ARG A 53 20.84 -17.09 -72.56
C ARG A 53 20.08 -16.61 -71.31
N ALA A 54 18.98 -15.86 -71.47
CA ALA A 54 18.05 -15.58 -70.36
C ALA A 54 16.61 -16.07 -70.57
N LEU A 55 16.40 -17.17 -71.29
CA LEU A 55 15.44 -18.14 -70.77
C LEU A 55 16.05 -18.79 -69.52
N GLU A 56 17.31 -19.22 -69.62
CA GLU A 56 18.02 -19.91 -68.54
C GLU A 56 18.26 -18.99 -67.32
N GLN A 57 18.86 -17.80 -67.49
CA GLN A 57 18.95 -16.83 -66.38
C GLN A 57 17.58 -16.40 -65.84
N ASN A 58 16.49 -16.39 -66.63
CA ASN A 58 15.17 -16.00 -66.11
C ASN A 58 14.53 -17.13 -65.28
N MET A 59 14.81 -18.40 -65.59
CA MET A 59 14.43 -19.54 -64.75
C MET A 59 15.23 -19.57 -63.43
N ASP A 60 16.55 -19.40 -63.50
CA ASP A 60 17.38 -19.26 -62.29
C ASP A 60 16.94 -18.05 -61.46
N ARG A 61 16.68 -16.91 -62.12
CA ARG A 61 16.13 -15.70 -61.48
C ARG A 61 14.77 -15.95 -60.86
N LEU A 62 13.87 -16.71 -61.46
CA LEU A 62 12.58 -17.07 -60.84
C LEU A 62 12.79 -17.88 -59.56
N HIS A 63 13.67 -18.88 -59.58
CA HIS A 63 13.99 -19.68 -58.39
C HIS A 63 14.63 -18.84 -57.27
N ILE A 64 15.62 -18.01 -57.63
CA ILE A 64 16.24 -17.05 -56.73
C ILE A 64 15.21 -16.03 -56.20
N MET A 65 14.28 -15.55 -57.03
CA MET A 65 13.23 -14.60 -56.62
C MET A 65 12.19 -15.23 -55.69
N ASP A 66 11.86 -16.51 -55.81
CA ASP A 66 10.96 -17.21 -54.88
C ASP A 66 11.62 -17.49 -53.51
N GLU A 67 12.91 -17.83 -53.48
CA GLU A 67 13.65 -17.96 -52.21
C GLU A 67 13.93 -16.59 -51.58
N HIS A 68 14.30 -15.60 -52.40
CA HIS A 68 14.39 -14.21 -51.98
C HIS A 68 13.04 -13.65 -51.50
N LEU A 69 11.90 -14.07 -52.07
CA LEU A 69 10.56 -13.65 -51.60
C LEU A 69 10.28 -14.18 -50.19
N LYS A 70 10.65 -15.43 -49.88
CA LYS A 70 10.55 -15.99 -48.52
C LYS A 70 11.45 -15.23 -47.54
N ASN A 71 12.68 -14.91 -47.97
CA ASN A 71 13.62 -14.11 -47.18
C ASN A 71 13.09 -12.68 -46.98
N VAL A 72 12.48 -12.06 -47.99
CA VAL A 72 11.81 -10.76 -47.90
C VAL A 72 10.57 -10.82 -47.00
N GLU A 73 9.79 -11.90 -47.00
CA GLU A 73 8.72 -12.08 -46.01
C GLU A 73 9.24 -12.18 -44.57
N GLN A 74 10.38 -12.84 -44.37
CA GLN A 74 11.04 -12.93 -43.06
C GLN A 74 11.61 -11.57 -42.65
N GLU A 75 12.29 -10.86 -43.54
CA GLU A 75 12.78 -9.50 -43.33
C GLU A 75 11.64 -8.48 -43.17
N LEU A 76 10.48 -8.68 -43.79
CA LEU A 76 9.28 -7.87 -43.53
C LEU A 76 8.75 -8.12 -42.11
N LYS A 77 8.77 -9.36 -41.62
CA LYS A 77 8.38 -9.69 -40.22
C LYS A 77 9.39 -9.13 -39.21
N TYR A 78 10.69 -9.18 -39.51
CA TYR A 78 11.73 -8.53 -38.69
C TYR A 78 11.65 -7.00 -38.76
N THR A 79 11.40 -6.42 -39.94
CA THR A 79 11.24 -4.97 -40.13
C THR A 79 9.96 -4.45 -39.48
N GLN A 80 8.85 -5.21 -39.52
CA GLN A 80 7.65 -4.89 -38.75
C GLN A 80 7.95 -4.93 -37.25
N THR A 81 8.61 -5.99 -36.77
CA THR A 81 8.99 -6.07 -35.34
C THR A 81 9.88 -4.88 -34.95
N ARG A 82 10.85 -4.51 -35.78
CA ARG A 82 11.74 -3.35 -35.59
C ARG A 82 11.03 -2.00 -35.71
N VAL A 83 9.99 -1.86 -36.53
CA VAL A 83 9.21 -0.61 -36.60
C VAL A 83 8.24 -0.50 -35.43
N GLU A 84 7.71 -1.62 -34.93
CA GLU A 84 6.92 -1.64 -33.69
C GLU A 84 7.76 -1.33 -32.45
N THR A 85 9.00 -1.83 -32.35
CA THR A 85 9.92 -1.38 -31.29
C THR A 85 10.35 0.06 -31.51
N LYS A 86 10.69 0.47 -32.75
CA LYS A 86 11.12 1.85 -33.00
C LYS A 86 10.00 2.86 -32.83
N ASN A 87 8.73 2.49 -33.04
CA ASN A 87 7.58 3.35 -32.69
C ASN A 87 7.46 3.53 -31.17
N LYS A 88 7.64 2.49 -30.37
CA LYS A 88 7.66 2.57 -28.89
C LYS A 88 8.86 3.39 -28.38
N GLU A 89 10.02 3.22 -29.00
CA GLU A 89 11.18 4.10 -28.77
C GLU A 89 10.85 5.55 -29.12
N ILE A 90 10.28 5.83 -30.30
CA ILE A 90 9.88 7.18 -30.74
C ILE A 90 8.82 7.78 -29.80
N GLU A 91 7.89 7.00 -29.25
CA GLU A 91 6.95 7.44 -28.22
C GLU A 91 7.67 7.80 -26.91
N SER A 92 8.66 7.01 -26.50
CA SER A 92 9.51 7.32 -25.34
C SER A 92 10.40 8.55 -25.58
N GLU A 93 10.95 8.71 -26.78
CA GLU A 93 11.74 9.87 -27.22
C GLU A 93 10.85 11.13 -27.26
N LYS A 94 9.61 11.03 -27.77
CA LYS A 94 8.62 12.13 -27.72
C LYS A 94 8.26 12.51 -26.29
N HIS A 95 8.09 11.54 -25.39
CA HIS A 95 7.83 11.81 -23.98
C HIS A 95 9.04 12.49 -23.30
N LEU A 96 10.25 11.97 -23.52
CA LEU A 96 11.51 12.54 -23.01
C LEU A 96 11.75 13.95 -23.57
N ASN A 97 11.55 14.16 -24.86
CA ASN A 97 11.65 15.48 -25.50
C ASN A 97 10.59 16.44 -24.94
N SER A 98 9.34 16.00 -24.77
CA SER A 98 8.29 16.83 -24.15
C SER A 98 8.62 17.21 -22.71
N MET A 99 9.31 16.36 -21.95
CA MET A 99 9.84 16.71 -20.63
C MET A 99 11.04 17.68 -20.73
N ALA A 100 11.98 17.44 -21.64
CA ALA A 100 13.12 18.33 -21.90
C ALA A 100 12.67 19.72 -22.39
N GLU A 101 11.60 19.82 -23.18
CA GLU A 101 10.98 21.08 -23.62
C GLU A 101 10.30 21.83 -22.46
N ARG A 102 9.64 21.11 -21.53
CA ARG A 102 9.10 21.73 -20.31
C ARG A 102 10.21 22.27 -19.41
N GLU A 103 11.27 21.51 -19.20
CA GLU A 103 12.42 21.95 -18.39
C GLU A 103 13.20 23.07 -19.09
N ALA A 104 13.47 22.98 -20.39
CA ALA A 104 14.06 24.07 -21.17
C ALA A 104 13.14 25.30 -21.21
N GLY A 105 11.82 25.13 -21.17
CA GLY A 105 10.83 26.20 -21.04
C GLY A 105 10.89 26.90 -19.67
N ARG A 106 11.04 26.13 -18.58
CA ARG A 106 11.29 26.64 -17.22
C ARG A 106 12.62 27.41 -17.19
N VAL A 107 13.72 26.77 -17.58
CA VAL A 107 15.06 27.37 -17.62
C VAL A 107 15.13 28.60 -18.54
N LYS A 108 14.37 28.67 -19.63
CA LYS A 108 14.23 29.89 -20.46
C LYS A 108 13.53 31.03 -19.71
N LYS A 109 12.47 30.74 -18.95
CA LYS A 109 11.80 31.73 -18.09
C LYS A 109 12.73 32.20 -16.98
N ASP A 110 13.39 31.28 -16.27
CA ASP A 110 14.33 31.62 -15.20
C ASP A 110 15.52 32.43 -15.74
N LYS A 111 16.05 32.08 -16.91
CA LYS A 111 17.08 32.86 -17.62
C LYS A 111 16.57 34.26 -18.00
N SER A 112 15.31 34.42 -18.43
CA SER A 112 14.75 35.74 -18.73
C SER A 112 14.57 36.61 -17.47
N LYS A 113 14.18 36.00 -16.33
CA LYS A 113 14.10 36.68 -15.02
C LYS A 113 15.49 37.12 -14.53
N MET A 114 16.47 36.21 -14.57
CA MET A 114 17.88 36.51 -14.26
C MET A 114 18.49 37.54 -15.21
N ALA A 115 18.06 37.61 -16.47
CA ALA A 115 18.48 38.64 -17.42
C ALA A 115 17.89 40.02 -17.09
N ALA A 116 16.61 40.08 -16.69
CA ALA A 116 15.96 41.31 -16.23
C ALA A 116 16.60 41.83 -14.93
N GLU A 117 16.80 40.97 -13.93
CA GLU A 117 17.52 41.29 -12.70
C GLU A 117 18.96 41.75 -12.99
N ARG A 118 19.64 41.15 -13.98
CA ARG A 118 20.96 41.61 -14.43
C ARG A 118 20.92 42.99 -15.08
N THR A 119 19.90 43.34 -15.86
CA THR A 119 19.75 44.70 -16.41
C THR A 119 19.43 45.72 -15.33
N GLU A 120 18.53 45.41 -14.39
CA GLU A 120 18.25 46.27 -13.23
C GLU A 120 19.49 46.53 -12.37
N LEU A 121 20.31 45.49 -12.13
CA LEU A 121 21.59 45.62 -11.44
C LEU A 121 22.62 46.42 -12.26
N ALA A 122 22.66 46.27 -13.59
CA ALA A 122 23.54 47.07 -14.44
C ALA A 122 23.15 48.55 -14.43
N ASP A 123 21.86 48.88 -14.54
CA ASP A 123 21.36 50.26 -14.46
C ASP A 123 21.58 50.87 -13.06
N LYS A 124 21.45 50.06 -12.01
CA LYS A 124 21.79 50.46 -10.64
C LYS A 124 23.30 50.72 -10.47
N ILE A 125 24.16 49.91 -11.09
CA ILE A 125 25.62 50.14 -11.12
C ILE A 125 25.94 51.41 -11.92
N ASN A 126 25.32 51.63 -13.08
CA ASN A 126 25.48 52.85 -13.87
C ASN A 126 25.04 54.10 -13.07
N GLY A 127 23.91 54.01 -12.37
CA GLY A 127 23.42 55.05 -11.46
C GLY A 127 24.41 55.35 -10.32
N LEU A 128 24.95 54.32 -9.67
CA LEU A 128 25.97 54.47 -8.62
C LEU A 128 27.29 55.04 -9.17
N GLN A 129 27.73 54.63 -10.36
CA GLN A 129 28.93 55.20 -11.01
C GLN A 129 28.72 56.69 -11.33
N ASN A 130 27.56 57.06 -11.89
CA ASN A 130 27.22 58.46 -12.16
C ASN A 130 27.14 59.30 -10.87
N GLN A 131 26.65 58.72 -9.77
CA GLN A 131 26.71 59.35 -8.45
C GLN A 131 28.15 59.50 -7.97
N ILE A 132 28.99 58.46 -8.07
CA ILE A 132 30.42 58.51 -7.69
C ILE A 132 31.16 59.58 -8.48
N TYR A 133 30.98 59.67 -9.81
CA TYR A 133 31.56 60.76 -10.61
C TYR A 133 31.09 62.14 -10.14
N LYS A 134 29.78 62.33 -9.92
CA LYS A 134 29.22 63.59 -9.40
C LYS A 134 29.72 63.94 -7.99
N HIS A 135 29.99 62.94 -7.15
CA HIS A 135 30.56 63.14 -5.82
C HIS A 135 32.07 63.37 -5.85
N ASN A 136 32.81 62.77 -6.78
CA ASN A 136 34.24 63.03 -6.96
C ASN A 136 34.50 64.41 -7.58
N GLU A 137 33.72 64.81 -8.57
CA GLU A 137 33.71 66.19 -9.11
C GLU A 137 33.45 67.21 -7.99
N LYS A 138 32.44 66.97 -7.13
CA LYS A 138 32.23 67.79 -5.92
C LYS A 138 33.39 67.73 -4.93
N LEU A 139 34.04 66.59 -4.77
CA LEU A 139 35.20 66.44 -3.89
C LEU A 139 36.39 67.24 -4.41
N ASP A 140 36.62 67.28 -5.72
CA ASP A 140 37.68 68.06 -6.35
C ASP A 140 37.36 69.57 -6.33
N GLN A 141 36.09 69.97 -6.52
CA GLN A 141 35.61 71.32 -6.22
C GLN A 141 35.84 71.70 -4.75
N PHE A 142 35.57 70.79 -3.80
CA PHE A 142 35.87 71.02 -2.38
C PHE A 142 37.38 71.05 -2.08
N LYS A 143 38.25 70.33 -2.81
CA LYS A 143 39.71 70.46 -2.68
C LYS A 143 40.19 71.83 -3.17
N MET A 144 39.67 72.32 -4.30
CA MET A 144 40.02 73.65 -4.81
C MET A 144 39.52 74.76 -3.88
N LEU A 145 38.30 74.63 -3.36
CA LEU A 145 37.78 75.51 -2.32
C LEU A 145 38.58 75.41 -1.02
N MET A 146 39.02 74.21 -0.61
CA MET A 146 39.86 74.03 0.57
C MET A 146 41.25 74.66 0.40
N ASN A 147 41.86 74.57 -0.78
CA ASN A 147 43.13 75.23 -1.07
C ASN A 147 42.98 76.76 -1.06
N TRP A 148 41.94 77.29 -1.72
CA TRP A 148 41.65 78.74 -1.68
C TRP A 148 41.34 79.21 -0.24
N ASN A 149 40.49 78.50 0.49
CA ASN A 149 40.21 78.79 1.90
C ASN A 149 41.47 78.66 2.77
N GLN A 150 42.45 77.80 2.42
CA GLN A 150 43.72 77.73 3.13
C GLN A 150 44.62 78.93 2.79
N GLU A 151 44.74 79.34 1.53
CA GLU A 151 45.47 80.56 1.13
C GLU A 151 44.85 81.83 1.73
N GLU A 152 43.52 81.86 1.86
CA GLU A 152 42.80 82.93 2.55
C GLU A 152 43.02 82.84 4.07
N LEU A 153 42.94 81.64 4.67
CA LEU A 153 43.20 81.42 6.09
C LEU A 153 44.66 81.74 6.47
N GLU A 154 45.64 81.51 5.59
CA GLU A 154 47.04 81.88 5.85
C GLU A 154 47.24 83.41 5.81
N GLN A 155 46.52 84.12 4.94
CA GLN A 155 46.48 85.59 4.93
C GLN A 155 45.76 86.14 6.18
N TRP A 156 44.59 85.59 6.51
CA TRP A 156 43.85 85.94 7.72
C TRP A 156 44.63 85.60 8.99
N ALA A 157 45.31 84.45 9.06
CA ALA A 157 46.14 84.06 10.19
C ALA A 157 47.35 85.00 10.37
N LEU A 158 47.88 85.59 9.30
CA LEU A 158 48.98 86.56 9.38
C LEU A 158 48.48 87.92 9.90
N ALA A 159 47.30 88.37 9.48
CA ALA A 159 46.63 89.56 10.03
C ALA A 159 46.12 89.33 11.48
N GLU A 160 45.57 88.14 11.75
CA GLU A 160 45.15 87.67 13.07
C GLU A 160 46.34 87.63 14.01
N ARG A 161 47.50 87.09 13.60
CA ARG A 161 48.71 87.04 14.46
C ARG A 161 49.12 88.44 14.94
N GLN A 162 49.09 89.43 14.05
CA GLN A 162 49.33 90.84 14.41
C GLN A 162 48.24 91.39 15.36
N LYS A 163 46.97 91.01 15.17
CA LYS A 163 45.87 91.36 16.08
C LYS A 163 45.85 90.55 17.38
N VAL A 164 46.48 89.38 17.43
CA VAL A 164 46.59 88.49 18.59
C VAL A 164 47.78 88.88 19.46
N GLU A 165 48.82 89.51 18.90
CA GLU A 165 49.84 90.19 19.73
C GLU A 165 49.25 91.40 20.46
N ASP A 166 48.39 92.20 19.81
CA ASP A 166 47.53 93.20 20.49
C ASP A 166 46.58 92.52 21.51
N ASN A 167 45.78 91.53 21.06
CA ASN A 167 44.70 90.99 21.86
C ASN A 167 45.19 90.16 23.04
N THR A 168 46.31 89.42 22.94
CA THR A 168 46.87 88.65 24.08
C THR A 168 47.35 89.53 25.23
N ALA A 169 47.53 90.85 25.04
CA ALA A 169 47.72 91.78 26.16
C ALA A 169 46.42 91.94 26.98
N LEU A 170 45.26 91.99 26.31
CA LEU A 170 43.93 92.05 26.92
C LEU A 170 43.46 90.67 27.41
N GLU A 171 43.71 89.64 26.60
CA GLU A 171 43.31 88.25 26.85
C GLU A 171 43.97 87.68 28.12
N LYS A 172 45.17 88.16 28.50
CA LYS A 172 45.81 87.77 29.78
C LYS A 172 45.01 88.22 31.01
N TYR A 173 44.36 89.38 30.97
CA TYR A 173 43.46 89.81 32.03
C TYR A 173 42.13 89.05 31.96
N ARG A 174 41.54 88.95 30.77
CA ARG A 174 40.30 88.20 30.53
C ARG A 174 40.39 86.72 30.90
N HIS A 175 41.53 86.06 30.64
CA HIS A 175 41.73 84.63 30.90
C HIS A 175 41.69 84.26 32.39
N ALA A 176 41.98 85.20 33.31
CA ALA A 176 41.81 84.94 34.73
C ALA A 176 40.33 84.68 35.08
N ASP A 177 39.43 85.48 34.52
CA ASP A 177 37.98 85.35 34.73
C ASP A 177 37.38 84.21 33.87
N ASP A 178 37.73 84.15 32.58
CA ASP A 178 37.28 83.10 31.65
C ASP A 178 37.67 81.69 32.11
N ALA A 179 38.80 81.52 32.82
CA ALA A 179 39.19 80.23 33.38
C ALA A 179 38.17 79.72 34.41
N LYS A 180 37.65 80.61 35.27
CA LYS A 180 36.65 80.24 36.29
C LYS A 180 35.27 79.95 35.69
N VAL A 181 34.92 80.64 34.60
CA VAL A 181 33.71 80.33 33.82
C VAL A 181 33.84 78.95 33.16
N LYS A 182 34.95 78.69 32.46
CA LYS A 182 35.18 77.43 31.71
C LYS A 182 35.20 76.19 32.62
N GLU A 183 35.70 76.30 33.84
CA GLU A 183 35.61 75.23 34.85
C GLU A 183 34.14 74.81 35.11
N LEU A 184 33.25 75.78 35.33
CA LEU A 184 31.83 75.54 35.58
C LEU A 184 31.11 75.03 34.33
N THR A 185 31.42 75.58 33.14
CA THR A 185 30.86 75.11 31.87
C THR A 185 31.26 73.66 31.57
N LEU A 186 32.51 73.26 31.82
CA LEU A 186 32.98 71.89 31.62
C LEU A 186 32.35 70.88 32.60
N VAL A 187 32.00 71.31 33.81
CA VAL A 187 31.19 70.50 34.75
C VAL A 187 29.76 70.36 34.22
N LEU A 188 29.13 71.46 33.80
CA LEU A 188 27.77 71.47 33.26
C LEU A 188 27.64 70.58 32.01
N GLU A 189 28.56 70.69 31.06
CA GLU A 189 28.53 69.93 29.81
C GLU A 189 28.81 68.44 30.04
N ARG A 190 29.68 68.09 31.00
CA ARG A 190 29.93 66.70 31.41
C ARG A 190 28.67 66.07 32.01
N VAL A 191 27.99 66.78 32.91
CA VAL A 191 26.73 66.32 33.51
C VAL A 191 25.63 66.24 32.44
N SER A 192 25.55 67.21 31.53
CA SER A 192 24.59 67.20 30.41
C SER A 192 24.78 65.98 29.51
N LYS A 193 26.02 65.68 29.09
CA LYS A 193 26.34 64.47 28.30
C LYS A 193 26.03 63.18 29.04
N GLN A 194 26.25 63.13 30.36
CA GLN A 194 25.84 62.00 31.20
C GLN A 194 24.32 61.86 31.30
N VAL A 195 23.57 62.95 31.37
CA VAL A 195 22.09 62.93 31.36
C VAL A 195 21.54 62.46 30.00
N VAL A 196 22.14 62.87 28.88
CA VAL A 196 21.77 62.38 27.54
C VAL A 196 22.05 60.88 27.43
N GLN A 197 23.28 60.44 27.74
CA GLN A 197 23.61 59.01 27.72
C GLN A 197 22.68 58.17 28.60
N ARG A 198 22.35 58.65 29.81
CA ARG A 198 21.41 57.95 30.71
C ARG A 198 19.94 58.01 30.26
N LYS A 199 19.58 58.92 29.36
CA LYS A 199 18.27 58.93 28.70
C LYS A 199 18.27 57.95 27.53
N ASP A 200 19.34 57.88 26.76
CA ASP A 200 19.49 56.92 25.65
C ASP A 200 19.54 55.47 26.21
N ASP A 201 20.31 55.22 27.27
CA ASP A 201 20.33 53.96 28.04
C ASP A 201 18.92 53.59 28.54
N LEU A 202 18.17 54.57 29.08
CA LEU A 202 16.81 54.35 29.59
C LEU A 202 15.80 54.06 28.47
N GLU A 203 15.93 54.70 27.31
CA GLU A 203 15.07 54.42 26.15
C GLU A 203 15.35 53.03 25.56
N LEU A 204 16.61 52.57 25.57
CA LEU A 204 16.97 51.19 25.23
C LEU A 204 16.38 50.19 26.23
N GLU A 205 16.58 50.38 27.53
CA GLU A 205 15.99 49.53 28.59
C GLU A 205 14.44 49.51 28.54
N VAL A 206 13.80 50.63 28.19
CA VAL A 206 12.34 50.69 27.97
C VAL A 206 11.92 49.89 26.73
N VAL A 207 12.69 49.94 25.63
CA VAL A 207 12.42 49.11 24.44
C VAL A 207 12.67 47.62 24.71
N GLU A 208 13.74 47.26 25.42
CA GLU A 208 14.03 45.87 25.79
C GLU A 208 13.01 45.30 26.77
N THR A 209 12.57 46.07 27.78
CA THR A 209 11.50 45.64 28.69
C THR A 209 10.14 45.56 28.00
N GLN A 210 9.81 46.44 27.05
CA GLN A 210 8.61 46.30 26.21
C GLN A 210 8.69 45.05 25.31
N ALA A 211 9.83 44.78 24.68
CA ALA A 211 10.04 43.59 23.87
C ALA A 211 9.95 42.30 24.71
N ALA A 212 10.52 42.29 25.91
CA ALA A 212 10.39 41.20 26.87
C ALA A 212 8.95 41.03 27.35
N GLN A 213 8.21 42.11 27.60
CA GLN A 213 6.79 42.05 27.95
C GLN A 213 5.95 41.46 26.81
N ILE A 214 6.17 41.88 25.56
CA ILE A 214 5.50 41.32 24.38
C ILE A 214 5.81 39.81 24.24
N GLN A 215 7.05 39.40 24.50
CA GLN A 215 7.43 37.98 24.52
C GLN A 215 6.75 37.20 25.67
N LEU A 216 6.62 37.80 26.85
CA LEU A 216 5.93 37.20 28.00
C LEU A 216 4.42 37.09 27.78
N ASP A 217 3.78 38.10 27.19
CA ASP A 217 2.36 38.08 26.82
C ASP A 217 2.10 37.04 25.73
N LYS A 218 2.97 36.96 24.70
CA LYS A 218 2.93 35.92 23.66
C LYS A 218 3.13 34.52 24.26
N ALA A 219 4.09 34.34 25.16
CA ALA A 219 4.28 33.09 25.88
C ALA A 219 3.08 32.74 26.76
N ALA A 220 2.42 33.73 27.38
CA ALA A 220 1.20 33.53 28.17
C ALA A 220 -0.01 33.13 27.30
N GLU A 221 -0.15 33.67 26.09
CA GLU A 221 -1.11 33.18 25.10
C GLU A 221 -0.83 31.73 24.70
N ASP A 222 0.41 31.40 24.37
CA ASP A 222 0.79 30.05 23.97
C ASP A 222 0.67 29.06 25.14
N PHE A 223 0.96 29.46 26.38
CA PHE A 223 0.67 28.67 27.58
C PHE A 223 -0.84 28.44 27.77
N ARG A 224 -1.69 29.45 27.54
CA ARG A 224 -3.15 29.27 27.58
C ARG A 224 -3.61 28.29 26.50
N ARG A 225 -3.09 28.40 25.28
CA ARG A 225 -3.42 27.49 24.18
C ARG A 225 -2.98 26.05 24.48
N LEU A 226 -1.72 25.86 24.90
CA LEU A 226 -1.19 24.57 25.35
C LEU A 226 -1.97 23.99 26.55
N HIS A 227 -2.49 24.83 27.44
CA HIS A 227 -3.33 24.38 28.55
C HIS A 227 -4.74 23.97 28.10
N VAL A 228 -5.31 24.60 27.08
CA VAL A 228 -6.57 24.15 26.44
C VAL A 228 -6.33 22.84 25.68
N GLU A 229 -5.31 22.78 24.83
CA GLU A 229 -4.88 21.56 24.11
C GLU A 229 -4.64 20.39 25.09
N ARG A 230 -4.02 20.65 26.24
CA ARG A 230 -3.84 19.66 27.31
C ARG A 230 -5.16 19.22 27.95
N GLN A 231 -6.11 20.12 28.18
CA GLN A 231 -7.42 19.77 28.75
C GLN A 231 -8.25 18.94 27.76
N ASP A 232 -8.25 19.29 26.47
CA ASP A 232 -8.87 18.47 25.43
C ASP A 232 -8.20 17.10 25.28
N LEU A 233 -6.86 17.02 25.41
CA LEU A 233 -6.15 15.74 25.39
C LEU A 233 -6.44 14.89 26.63
N ILE A 234 -6.59 15.51 27.82
CA ILE A 234 -7.02 14.82 29.04
C ILE A 234 -8.44 14.28 28.85
N ARG A 235 -9.38 15.11 28.36
CA ARG A 235 -10.75 14.68 28.08
C ARG A 235 -10.81 13.53 27.06
N GLN A 236 -10.06 13.61 25.97
CA GLN A 236 -9.96 12.50 24.99
C GLN A 236 -9.36 11.22 25.61
N TRP A 237 -8.42 11.35 26.55
CA TRP A 237 -7.86 10.23 27.28
C TRP A 237 -8.84 9.64 28.29
N GLU A 238 -9.61 10.47 29.00
CA GLU A 238 -10.70 10.06 29.89
C GLU A 238 -11.81 9.34 29.11
N GLU A 239 -12.28 9.90 27.99
CA GLU A 239 -13.21 9.26 27.05
C GLU A 239 -12.69 7.90 26.54
N ALA A 240 -11.39 7.80 26.23
CA ALA A 240 -10.76 6.55 25.81
C ALA A 240 -10.60 5.52 26.95
N VAL A 241 -10.36 5.96 28.18
CA VAL A 241 -10.29 5.10 29.38
C VAL A 241 -11.67 4.62 29.78
N GLU A 242 -12.71 5.46 29.69
CA GLU A 242 -14.10 5.06 29.90
C GLU A 242 -14.57 4.08 28.81
N ALA A 243 -14.21 4.32 27.54
CA ALA A 243 -14.47 3.38 26.45
C ALA A 243 -13.74 2.03 26.64
N MET A 244 -12.51 2.02 27.16
CA MET A 244 -11.83 0.78 27.57
C MET A 244 -12.55 0.10 28.74
N ARG A 245 -12.91 0.84 29.79
CA ARG A 245 -13.63 0.30 30.95
C ARG A 245 -15.00 -0.28 30.58
N HIS A 246 -15.72 0.36 29.65
CA HIS A 246 -16.96 -0.18 29.08
C HIS A 246 -16.73 -1.45 28.25
N ARG A 247 -15.64 -1.52 27.48
CA ARG A 247 -15.25 -2.74 26.77
C ARG A 247 -14.86 -3.86 27.72
N ASP A 248 -14.08 -3.59 28.76
CA ASP A 248 -13.69 -4.58 29.77
C ASP A 248 -14.92 -5.09 30.54
N GLY A 249 -15.86 -4.21 30.88
CA GLY A 249 -17.17 -4.60 31.45
C GLY A 249 -18.01 -5.46 30.51
N ALA A 250 -18.04 -5.12 29.20
CA ALA A 250 -18.74 -5.92 28.19
C ALA A 250 -18.05 -7.28 27.93
N ILE A 251 -16.72 -7.33 27.98
CA ILE A 251 -15.92 -8.56 27.89
C ILE A 251 -16.14 -9.43 29.12
N ALA A 252 -16.21 -8.84 30.32
CA ALA A 252 -16.53 -9.54 31.56
C ALA A 252 -17.94 -10.16 31.47
N ALA A 253 -18.97 -9.37 31.14
CA ALA A 253 -20.34 -9.86 30.97
C ALA A 253 -20.46 -10.93 29.85
N ALA A 254 -19.78 -10.76 28.73
CA ALA A 254 -19.71 -11.77 27.68
C ALA A 254 -18.98 -13.05 28.13
N SER A 255 -17.96 -12.94 29.00
CA SER A 255 -17.27 -14.08 29.59
C SER A 255 -18.13 -14.80 30.63
N GLU A 256 -18.93 -14.08 31.41
CA GLU A 256 -19.92 -14.65 32.32
C GLU A 256 -20.99 -15.40 31.52
N GLN A 257 -21.60 -14.76 30.51
CA GLN A 257 -22.54 -15.42 29.60
C GLN A 257 -21.93 -16.65 28.92
N PHE A 258 -20.67 -16.60 28.49
CA PHE A 258 -19.96 -17.74 27.93
C PHE A 258 -19.71 -18.85 28.97
N THR A 259 -19.39 -18.52 30.22
CA THR A 259 -19.27 -19.53 31.29
C THR A 259 -20.61 -20.14 31.66
N MET A 260 -21.70 -19.36 31.70
CA MET A 260 -23.07 -19.87 31.88
C MET A 260 -23.48 -20.78 30.73
N GLN A 261 -23.31 -20.36 29.47
CA GLN A 261 -23.54 -21.23 28.30
C GLN A 261 -22.66 -22.49 28.32
N LYS A 262 -21.42 -22.39 28.82
CA LYS A 262 -20.51 -23.54 29.01
C LYS A 262 -20.89 -24.44 30.19
N VAL A 263 -21.64 -23.94 31.18
CA VAL A 263 -22.30 -24.76 32.22
C VAL A 263 -23.51 -25.46 31.60
N VAL A 264 -24.42 -24.73 30.96
CA VAL A 264 -25.60 -25.28 30.26
C VAL A 264 -25.19 -26.31 29.21
N LEU A 265 -24.10 -26.10 28.48
CA LEU A 265 -23.59 -27.06 27.48
C LEU A 265 -22.92 -28.29 28.13
N ARG A 266 -22.31 -28.18 29.32
CA ARG A 266 -21.90 -29.34 30.13
C ARG A 266 -23.12 -30.10 30.67
N GLU A 267 -24.19 -29.39 31.03
CA GLU A 267 -25.43 -29.99 31.52
C GLU A 267 -26.18 -30.70 30.39
N ARG A 268 -26.36 -30.06 29.23
CA ARG A 268 -26.87 -30.71 28.01
C ARG A 268 -26.02 -31.92 27.60
N LYS A 269 -24.69 -31.85 27.76
CA LYS A 269 -23.83 -33.02 27.54
C LYS A 269 -24.04 -34.11 28.59
N ARG A 270 -24.18 -33.79 29.87
CA ARG A 270 -24.53 -34.78 30.92
C ARG A 270 -25.92 -35.40 30.68
N GLU A 271 -26.89 -34.62 30.24
CA GLU A 271 -28.22 -35.10 29.83
C GLU A 271 -28.11 -36.05 28.63
N LEU A 272 -27.36 -35.67 27.59
CA LEU A 272 -27.13 -36.53 26.42
C LEU A 272 -26.30 -37.78 26.73
N ASP A 273 -25.28 -37.68 27.59
CA ASP A 273 -24.47 -38.82 28.06
C ASP A 273 -25.32 -39.76 28.94
N ALA A 274 -26.23 -39.21 29.76
CA ALA A 274 -27.17 -39.99 30.55
C ALA A 274 -28.25 -40.64 29.68
N GLN A 275 -28.77 -39.94 28.67
CA GLN A 275 -29.71 -40.48 27.69
C GLN A 275 -29.03 -41.55 26.81
N ALA A 276 -27.78 -41.36 26.41
CA ALA A 276 -27.00 -42.35 25.67
C ALA A 276 -26.74 -43.61 26.50
N ARG A 277 -26.35 -43.46 27.78
CA ARG A 277 -26.20 -44.59 28.71
C ARG A 277 -27.53 -45.28 29.03
N PHE A 278 -28.61 -44.51 29.14
CA PHE A 278 -29.96 -45.06 29.31
C PHE A 278 -30.38 -45.85 28.07
N LEU A 279 -30.14 -45.34 26.86
CA LEU A 279 -30.45 -46.01 25.60
C LEU A 279 -29.55 -47.23 25.36
N GLU A 280 -28.27 -47.17 25.78
CA GLU A 280 -27.35 -48.31 25.75
C GLU A 280 -27.75 -49.40 26.75
N ASN A 281 -28.13 -49.02 27.98
CA ASN A 281 -28.71 -49.93 28.96
C ASN A 281 -30.04 -50.52 28.47
N GLU A 282 -30.91 -49.74 27.84
CA GLU A 282 -32.16 -50.23 27.25
C GLU A 282 -31.91 -51.12 26.04
N MET A 283 -30.88 -50.88 25.23
CA MET A 283 -30.45 -51.83 24.19
C MET A 283 -29.90 -53.12 24.78
N LEU A 284 -29.24 -53.09 25.94
CA LEU A 284 -28.78 -54.28 26.66
C LEU A 284 -29.97 -55.03 27.29
N ASN A 285 -30.89 -54.31 27.94
CA ASN A 285 -32.15 -54.85 28.48
C ASN A 285 -33.00 -55.50 27.38
N ASN A 286 -33.11 -54.87 26.20
CA ASN A 286 -33.81 -55.45 25.05
C ASN A 286 -33.06 -56.67 24.49
N LYS A 287 -31.72 -56.65 24.36
CA LYS A 287 -30.96 -57.85 23.96
C LYS A 287 -31.08 -59.00 24.96
N GLU A 288 -31.14 -58.71 26.26
CA GLU A 288 -31.44 -59.70 27.29
C GLU A 288 -32.89 -60.18 27.23
N ALA A 289 -33.85 -59.30 26.95
CA ALA A 289 -35.24 -59.65 26.75
C ALA A 289 -35.40 -60.55 25.51
N ASP A 290 -34.80 -60.20 24.37
CA ASP A 290 -34.75 -61.01 23.15
C ASP A 290 -34.09 -62.37 23.40
N ALA A 291 -32.99 -62.42 24.16
CA ALA A 291 -32.33 -63.67 24.54
C ALA A 291 -33.22 -64.54 25.46
N ARG A 292 -33.95 -63.92 26.40
CA ARG A 292 -34.93 -64.61 27.27
C ARG A 292 -36.15 -65.06 26.47
N VAL A 293 -36.64 -64.26 25.52
CA VAL A 293 -37.72 -64.61 24.59
C VAL A 293 -37.29 -65.79 23.73
N ALA A 294 -36.14 -65.73 23.06
CA ALA A 294 -35.62 -66.85 22.26
C ALA A 294 -35.35 -68.12 23.09
N TYR A 295 -35.02 -67.99 24.38
CA TYR A 295 -34.96 -69.12 25.32
C TYR A 295 -36.36 -69.68 25.61
N TYR A 296 -37.33 -68.84 25.99
CA TYR A 296 -38.70 -69.26 26.28
C TYR A 296 -39.45 -69.75 25.04
N GLU A 297 -39.18 -69.25 23.84
CA GLU A 297 -39.71 -69.76 22.58
C GLU A 297 -39.22 -71.18 22.29
N ARG A 298 -37.93 -71.45 22.52
CA ARG A 298 -37.38 -72.82 22.44
C ARG A 298 -38.00 -73.74 23.49
N GLU A 299 -38.24 -73.24 24.71
CA GLU A 299 -38.87 -74.03 25.76
C GLU A 299 -40.36 -74.28 25.48
N VAL A 300 -41.09 -73.28 24.99
CA VAL A 300 -42.48 -73.40 24.52
C VAL A 300 -42.56 -74.34 23.31
N ALA A 301 -41.57 -74.35 22.41
CA ALA A 301 -41.49 -75.33 21.33
C ALA A 301 -41.32 -76.75 21.88
N LYS A 302 -40.38 -77.00 22.81
CA LYS A 302 -40.25 -78.31 23.49
C LYS A 302 -41.53 -78.72 24.23
N GLN A 303 -42.23 -77.78 24.86
CA GLN A 303 -43.49 -78.05 25.56
C GLN A 303 -44.64 -78.34 24.57
N ARG A 304 -44.66 -77.73 23.39
CA ARG A 304 -45.58 -78.09 22.28
C ARG A 304 -45.26 -79.47 21.70
N ASP A 305 -43.98 -79.79 21.53
CA ASP A 305 -43.52 -81.13 21.13
C ASP A 305 -43.87 -82.21 22.16
N LEU A 306 -43.78 -81.90 23.46
CA LEU A 306 -44.24 -82.78 24.54
C LEU A 306 -45.76 -82.92 24.54
N LEU A 307 -46.49 -81.80 24.43
CA LEU A 307 -47.95 -81.80 24.41
C LEU A 307 -48.49 -82.62 23.24
N THR A 308 -47.95 -82.46 22.03
CA THR A 308 -48.35 -83.23 20.85
C THR A 308 -48.02 -84.72 20.95
N ARG A 309 -46.89 -85.08 21.59
CA ARG A 309 -46.56 -86.50 21.89
C ARG A 309 -47.53 -87.12 22.89
N GLU A 310 -47.83 -86.44 23.99
CA GLU A 310 -48.78 -86.95 25.00
C GLU A 310 -50.24 -86.87 24.52
N GLN A 311 -50.59 -85.96 23.61
CA GLN A 311 -51.87 -85.95 22.89
C GLN A 311 -51.99 -87.16 21.97
N ALA A 312 -51.01 -87.46 21.12
CA ALA A 312 -51.02 -88.65 20.28
C ALA A 312 -51.10 -89.95 21.11
N ARG A 313 -50.40 -89.99 22.26
CA ARG A 313 -50.49 -91.08 23.22
C ARG A 313 -51.87 -91.16 23.90
N GLN A 314 -52.49 -90.03 24.20
CA GLN A 314 -53.85 -89.98 24.74
C GLN A 314 -54.87 -90.48 23.72
N GLU A 315 -54.74 -90.08 22.45
CA GLU A 315 -55.56 -90.59 21.33
C GLU A 315 -55.40 -92.11 21.19
N GLU A 316 -54.16 -92.61 21.19
CA GLU A 316 -53.85 -94.04 21.12
C GLU A 316 -54.45 -94.82 22.32
N LEU A 317 -54.39 -94.26 23.53
CA LEU A 317 -55.05 -94.82 24.72
C LEU A 317 -56.58 -94.76 24.64
N THR A 318 -57.18 -93.69 24.08
CA THR A 318 -58.64 -93.67 23.86
C THR A 318 -59.06 -94.70 22.82
N ASN A 319 -58.29 -94.89 21.74
CA ASN A 319 -58.56 -95.93 20.74
C ASN A 319 -58.49 -97.34 21.36
N GLN A 320 -57.53 -97.59 22.26
CA GLN A 320 -57.48 -98.84 23.05
C GLN A 320 -58.70 -98.99 23.97
N VAL A 321 -59.13 -97.93 24.66
CA VAL A 321 -60.32 -97.95 25.52
C VAL A 321 -61.60 -98.15 24.71
N GLU A 322 -61.72 -97.62 23.50
CA GLU A 322 -62.87 -97.85 22.62
C GLU A 322 -62.89 -99.28 22.04
N LEU A 323 -61.72 -99.83 21.69
CA LEU A 323 -61.60 -101.24 21.34
C LEU A 323 -62.03 -102.15 22.50
N VAL A 324 -61.62 -101.84 23.73
CA VAL A 324 -62.07 -102.56 24.93
C VAL A 324 -63.58 -102.39 25.20
N LYS A 325 -64.14 -101.19 25.01
CA LYS A 325 -65.60 -100.97 25.09
C LYS A 325 -66.36 -101.81 24.05
N ALA A 326 -65.83 -101.92 22.83
CA ALA A 326 -66.43 -102.71 21.76
C ALA A 326 -66.36 -104.24 22.02
N THR A 327 -65.26 -104.74 22.57
CA THR A 327 -65.19 -106.16 22.99
C THR A 327 -66.10 -106.44 24.19
N LEU A 328 -66.21 -105.50 25.15
CA LEU A 328 -67.09 -105.62 26.30
C LEU A 328 -68.57 -105.54 25.92
N SER A 329 -68.96 -104.65 25.00
CA SER A 329 -70.35 -104.58 24.51
C SER A 329 -70.73 -105.85 23.75
N LYS A 330 -69.82 -106.39 22.93
CA LYS A 330 -70.01 -107.68 22.27
C LYS A 330 -70.21 -108.80 23.30
N ALA A 331 -69.32 -108.93 24.29
CA ALA A 331 -69.45 -109.91 25.36
C ALA A 331 -70.76 -109.75 26.18
N ALA A 332 -71.22 -108.51 26.40
CA ALA A 332 -72.50 -108.24 27.04
C ALA A 332 -73.70 -108.65 26.17
N THR A 333 -73.64 -108.49 24.84
CA THR A 333 -74.68 -109.00 23.94
C THR A 333 -74.69 -110.54 23.86
N GLU A 334 -73.52 -111.18 23.81
CA GLU A 334 -73.41 -112.64 23.87
C GLU A 334 -73.96 -113.18 25.21
N LEU A 335 -73.63 -112.53 26.34
CA LEU A 335 -74.17 -112.88 27.66
C LEU A 335 -75.71 -112.72 27.71
N SER A 336 -76.26 -111.61 27.20
CA SER A 336 -77.72 -111.40 27.23
C SER A 336 -78.45 -112.46 26.42
N GLN A 337 -77.93 -112.83 25.24
CA GLN A 337 -78.42 -113.91 24.39
C GLN A 337 -78.43 -115.25 25.16
N ARG A 338 -77.33 -115.60 25.84
CA ARG A 338 -77.25 -116.80 26.72
C ARG A 338 -78.24 -116.77 27.89
N THR A 339 -78.59 -115.59 28.42
CA THR A 339 -79.63 -115.50 29.48
C THR A 339 -81.05 -115.69 28.94
N VAL A 340 -81.33 -115.37 27.68
CA VAL A 340 -82.63 -115.65 27.03
C VAL A 340 -82.76 -117.15 26.75
N GLU A 341 -81.73 -117.78 26.18
CA GLU A 341 -81.66 -119.26 26.01
C GLU A 341 -81.93 -119.99 27.34
N ASN A 342 -81.31 -119.54 28.43
CA ASN A 342 -81.49 -120.11 29.77
C ASN A 342 -82.89 -119.90 30.37
N LYS A 343 -83.64 -118.87 29.97
CA LYS A 343 -85.03 -118.69 30.41
C LYS A 343 -85.95 -119.70 29.74
N GLN A 344 -85.87 -119.83 28.40
CA GLN A 344 -86.66 -120.79 27.65
C GLN A 344 -86.40 -122.24 28.11
N ALA A 345 -85.13 -122.60 28.35
CA ALA A 345 -84.77 -123.92 28.88
C ALA A 345 -85.31 -124.21 30.30
N ARG A 346 -85.59 -123.18 31.11
CA ARG A 346 -86.23 -123.33 32.44
C ARG A 346 -87.74 -123.51 32.34
N GLU A 347 -88.40 -122.79 31.44
CA GLU A 347 -89.84 -122.87 31.21
C GLU A 347 -90.26 -124.28 30.72
N ASP A 348 -89.47 -124.87 29.81
CA ASP A 348 -89.60 -126.28 29.39
C ASP A 348 -89.44 -127.28 30.54
N LEU A 349 -88.54 -126.99 31.49
CA LEU A 349 -88.24 -127.85 32.63
C LEU A 349 -89.41 -127.88 33.63
N ASP A 350 -90.00 -126.72 33.92
CA ASP A 350 -91.15 -126.63 34.81
C ASP A 350 -92.44 -127.19 34.17
N HIS A 351 -92.59 -127.12 32.84
CA HIS A 351 -93.70 -127.82 32.17
C HIS A 351 -93.59 -129.36 32.33
N LYS A 352 -92.37 -129.91 32.28
CA LYS A 352 -92.10 -131.35 32.52
C LYS A 352 -92.33 -131.73 33.99
N ARG A 353 -91.90 -130.91 34.95
CA ARG A 353 -92.12 -131.14 36.40
C ARG A 353 -93.61 -131.28 36.77
N ARG A 354 -94.48 -130.43 36.21
CA ARG A 354 -95.94 -130.46 36.46
C ARG A 354 -96.61 -131.79 36.07
N LYS A 355 -96.00 -132.59 35.18
CA LYS A 355 -96.50 -133.94 34.81
C LYS A 355 -96.04 -135.06 35.77
N LEU A 356 -95.12 -134.77 36.69
CA LEU A 356 -94.49 -135.78 37.57
C LEU A 356 -95.19 -135.84 38.95
N ASP A 357 -95.60 -134.70 39.50
CA ASP A 357 -96.23 -134.64 40.83
C ASP A 357 -97.67 -135.18 40.86
N THR A 358 -98.35 -135.27 39.72
CA THR A 358 -99.65 -135.97 39.59
C THR A 358 -99.53 -137.47 39.81
N GLY A 359 -98.38 -138.08 39.44
CA GLY A 359 -98.07 -139.48 39.74
C GLY A 359 -97.76 -139.70 41.22
N ARG A 360 -96.92 -138.84 41.81
CA ARG A 360 -96.46 -138.95 43.22
C ARG A 360 -97.61 -138.98 44.24
N LYS A 361 -98.68 -138.22 44.00
CA LYS A 361 -99.87 -138.19 44.88
C LYS A 361 -100.58 -139.54 45.02
N ARG A 362 -100.42 -140.48 44.08
CA ARG A 362 -101.03 -141.82 44.16
C ARG A 362 -100.25 -142.80 45.06
N TYR A 363 -98.94 -142.59 45.23
CA TYR A 363 -98.07 -143.50 46.01
C TYR A 363 -98.12 -143.22 47.53
N ALA A 364 -98.31 -141.95 47.92
CA ALA A 364 -98.32 -141.54 49.33
C ALA A 364 -99.48 -142.13 50.16
N VAL A 365 -100.57 -142.56 49.52
CA VAL A 365 -101.78 -143.09 50.19
C VAL A 365 -101.58 -144.50 50.73
N LEU A 366 -100.68 -145.30 50.14
CA LEU A 366 -100.41 -146.68 50.62
C LEU A 366 -99.43 -146.70 51.80
N LYS A 367 -98.39 -145.86 51.83
CA LYS A 367 -97.29 -146.04 52.81
C LYS A 367 -97.68 -145.74 54.27
N ARG A 368 -98.59 -144.79 54.53
CA ARG A 368 -98.95 -144.39 55.91
C ARG A 368 -99.97 -145.29 56.63
N LYS A 369 -100.38 -146.42 56.04
CA LYS A 369 -101.28 -147.40 56.67
C LYS A 369 -100.55 -148.56 57.37
N LEU A 370 -99.25 -148.44 57.62
CA LEU A 370 -98.41 -149.54 58.14
C LEU A 370 -97.47 -149.15 59.29
N GLU A 371 -97.42 -147.87 59.68
CA GLU A 371 -96.51 -147.35 60.73
C GLU A 371 -97.27 -146.78 61.94
N THR A 372 -98.59 -146.99 62.00
CA THR A 372 -99.41 -146.82 63.21
C THR A 372 -100.00 -148.18 63.58
N GLU A 373 -99.35 -148.90 64.50
CA GLU A 373 -99.99 -149.53 65.68
C GLU A 373 -98.95 -150.24 66.59
N PHE A 374 -99.32 -150.38 67.89
CA PHE A 374 -98.66 -151.16 68.96
C PHE A 374 -97.27 -150.73 69.53
N GLY A 375 -97.30 -150.13 70.74
CA GLY A 375 -96.20 -150.12 71.75
C GLY A 375 -95.65 -148.73 72.14
N ASN A 376 -96.07 -147.97 73.17
CA ASN A 376 -97.04 -148.05 74.29
C ASN A 376 -96.43 -148.11 75.72
N LEU A 377 -96.99 -147.30 76.65
CA LEU A 377 -96.85 -147.19 78.14
C LEU A 377 -95.76 -146.31 78.84
N ASP A 378 -96.27 -145.61 79.89
CA ASP A 378 -95.70 -145.21 81.21
C ASP A 378 -94.56 -144.14 81.36
N SER A 379 -94.56 -143.23 82.37
CA SER A 379 -95.54 -142.99 83.46
C SER A 379 -95.63 -141.52 83.99
N MET A 380 -96.73 -141.31 84.71
CA MET A 380 -97.30 -140.18 85.46
C MET A 380 -96.41 -139.26 86.36
N GLU A 381 -96.79 -137.98 86.37
CA GLU A 381 -97.24 -137.24 87.59
C GLU A 381 -96.30 -137.13 88.82
N ALA A 382 -95.05 -136.69 88.63
CA ALA A 382 -94.17 -136.22 89.71
C ALA A 382 -94.60 -134.85 90.29
N LYS A 383 -95.72 -134.89 91.04
CA LYS A 383 -96.39 -133.82 91.79
C LYS A 383 -95.51 -132.76 92.48
N ALA A 384 -95.99 -131.52 92.40
CA ALA A 384 -96.06 -130.48 93.45
C ALA A 384 -94.77 -129.91 94.11
N ALA A 385 -93.67 -130.65 94.24
CA ALA A 385 -92.52 -130.26 95.06
C ALA A 385 -91.87 -128.92 94.66
N ALA A 386 -91.97 -128.52 93.38
CA ALA A 386 -91.34 -127.31 92.85
C ALA A 386 -91.98 -125.99 93.32
N LEU A 387 -93.26 -125.97 93.74
CA LEU A 387 -94.00 -124.72 93.97
C LEU A 387 -94.04 -124.26 95.43
N GLU A 388 -93.93 -125.16 96.41
CA GLU A 388 -93.87 -124.75 97.83
C GLU A 388 -92.52 -124.15 98.23
N ALA A 389 -91.43 -124.57 97.57
CA ALA A 389 -90.09 -124.07 97.84
C ALA A 389 -89.94 -122.57 97.52
N MET A 390 -90.51 -122.10 96.40
CA MET A 390 -90.46 -120.70 95.98
C MET A 390 -91.07 -119.75 97.02
N ARG A 391 -92.18 -120.15 97.67
CA ARG A 391 -92.91 -119.27 98.59
C ARG A 391 -92.13 -118.91 99.86
N LYS A 392 -91.22 -119.77 100.34
CA LYS A 392 -90.39 -119.47 101.53
C LYS A 392 -89.19 -118.56 101.25
N GLY A 393 -88.80 -118.36 99.99
CA GLY A 393 -87.69 -117.45 99.62
C GLY A 393 -88.08 -115.97 99.67
N GLU A 394 -89.31 -115.64 99.25
CA GLU A 394 -89.79 -114.26 99.13
C GLU A 394 -89.89 -113.53 100.48
N GLU A 395 -90.35 -114.22 101.54
CA GLU A 395 -90.55 -113.62 102.87
C GLU A 395 -89.26 -113.13 103.54
N VAL A 396 -88.10 -113.71 103.18
CA VAL A 396 -86.78 -113.24 103.64
C VAL A 396 -86.34 -112.00 102.88
N ARG A 397 -86.62 -111.94 101.57
CA ARG A 397 -86.17 -110.87 100.67
C ARG A 397 -86.81 -109.53 101.02
N LEU A 398 -88.10 -109.54 101.40
CA LEU A 398 -88.84 -108.33 101.77
C LEU A 398 -88.24 -107.59 103.00
N LYS A 399 -87.61 -108.32 103.94
CA LYS A 399 -86.99 -107.72 105.13
C LYS A 399 -85.63 -107.06 104.88
N ALA A 400 -84.97 -107.36 103.76
CA ALA A 400 -83.69 -106.73 103.40
C ALA A 400 -83.89 -105.30 102.86
N VAL A 401 -84.81 -105.15 101.89
CA VAL A 401 -85.06 -103.89 101.16
C VAL A 401 -85.43 -102.73 102.09
N ILE A 402 -86.15 -103.01 103.18
CA ILE A 402 -86.56 -102.00 104.17
C ILE A 402 -85.34 -101.31 104.83
N LYS A 403 -84.22 -102.01 105.03
CA LYS A 403 -83.01 -101.43 105.65
C LYS A 403 -82.21 -100.53 104.69
N GLU A 404 -82.22 -100.80 103.39
CA GLU A 404 -81.51 -99.97 102.41
C GLU A 404 -82.17 -98.59 102.26
N HIS A 405 -83.50 -98.52 102.36
CA HIS A 405 -84.24 -97.27 102.20
C HIS A 405 -83.94 -96.23 103.30
N GLU A 406 -83.64 -96.66 104.53
CA GLU A 406 -83.28 -95.74 105.63
C GLU A 406 -81.87 -95.13 105.48
N LEU A 407 -80.93 -95.85 104.82
CA LEU A 407 -79.58 -95.35 104.56
C LEU A 407 -79.61 -94.25 103.48
N LEU A 408 -80.35 -94.46 102.40
CA LEU A 408 -80.46 -93.50 101.29
C LEU A 408 -81.02 -92.13 101.73
N LYS A 409 -81.96 -92.09 102.67
CA LYS A 409 -82.47 -90.82 103.24
C LYS A 409 -81.38 -90.01 103.97
N LYS A 410 -80.39 -90.67 104.59
CA LYS A 410 -79.30 -89.98 105.31
C LYS A 410 -78.24 -89.39 104.38
N GLU A 411 -78.00 -90.01 103.22
CA GLU A 411 -77.17 -89.44 102.15
C GLU A 411 -77.78 -88.16 101.56
N GLN A 412 -79.08 -88.21 101.25
CA GLN A 412 -79.77 -87.11 100.55
C GLN A 412 -79.70 -85.80 101.34
N TYR A 413 -79.85 -85.85 102.67
CA TYR A 413 -79.77 -84.67 103.52
C TYR A 413 -78.38 -84.00 103.49
N LYS A 414 -77.30 -84.79 103.53
CA LYS A 414 -75.92 -84.27 103.46
C LYS A 414 -75.64 -83.56 102.12
N ARG A 415 -76.09 -84.14 101.00
CA ARG A 415 -75.87 -83.54 99.67
C ARG A 415 -76.62 -82.21 99.51
N SER A 416 -77.82 -82.09 100.09
CA SER A 416 -78.58 -80.82 100.12
C SER A 416 -77.86 -79.71 100.90
N GLN A 417 -77.12 -80.05 101.95
CA GLN A 417 -76.40 -79.08 102.78
C GLN A 417 -75.20 -78.47 102.04
N VAL A 418 -74.41 -79.30 101.32
CA VAL A 418 -73.28 -78.84 100.49
C VAL A 418 -73.76 -77.94 99.33
N LEU A 419 -74.94 -78.22 98.76
CA LEU A 419 -75.53 -77.39 97.70
C LEU A 419 -75.83 -75.95 98.16
N PHE A 420 -76.15 -75.76 99.45
CA PHE A 420 -76.43 -74.44 100.01
C PHE A 420 -75.18 -73.58 100.16
N GLU A 421 -74.06 -74.16 100.61
CA GLU A 421 -72.78 -73.44 100.75
C GLU A 421 -72.24 -72.95 99.39
N LEU A 422 -72.31 -73.79 98.36
CA LEU A 422 -71.90 -73.41 97.00
C LEU A 422 -72.72 -72.22 96.46
N ARG A 423 -74.03 -72.20 96.74
CA ARG A 423 -74.93 -71.07 96.43
C ARG A 423 -74.73 -69.84 97.31
N SER A 424 -73.88 -69.86 98.34
CA SER A 424 -73.41 -68.63 99.00
C SER A 424 -72.24 -68.03 98.22
N LYS A 425 -71.21 -68.85 97.97
CA LYS A 425 -69.98 -68.45 97.25
C LYS A 425 -70.26 -67.94 95.84
N GLU A 426 -71.25 -68.52 95.15
CA GLU A 426 -71.74 -68.03 93.86
C GLU A 426 -72.25 -66.58 93.92
N ARG A 427 -72.98 -66.21 94.99
CA ARG A 427 -73.52 -64.84 95.18
C ARG A 427 -72.43 -63.84 95.59
N GLU A 428 -71.45 -64.28 96.37
CA GLU A 428 -70.27 -63.48 96.72
C GLU A 428 -69.47 -63.11 95.46
N LEU A 429 -69.14 -64.09 94.61
CA LEU A 429 -68.44 -63.87 93.34
C LEU A 429 -69.23 -62.99 92.35
N ILE A 430 -70.56 -63.14 92.26
CA ILE A 430 -71.41 -62.24 91.45
C ILE A 430 -71.33 -60.79 91.94
N SER A 431 -71.24 -60.58 93.26
CA SER A 431 -71.07 -59.25 93.85
C SER A 431 -69.71 -58.64 93.46
N GLU A 432 -68.62 -59.39 93.58
CA GLU A 432 -67.28 -58.95 93.18
C GLU A 432 -67.20 -58.60 91.69
N ILE A 433 -67.77 -59.43 90.82
CA ILE A 433 -67.85 -59.18 89.37
C ILE A 433 -68.61 -57.88 89.08
N SER A 434 -69.71 -57.60 89.80
CA SER A 434 -70.46 -56.35 89.64
C SER A 434 -69.65 -55.11 90.07
N GLY A 435 -68.85 -55.23 91.14
CA GLY A 435 -67.92 -54.19 91.60
C GLY A 435 -66.81 -53.90 90.57
N GLY A 436 -66.19 -54.95 90.02
CA GLY A 436 -65.19 -54.83 88.96
C GLY A 436 -65.76 -54.19 87.68
N GLN A 437 -66.99 -54.55 87.27
CA GLN A 437 -67.67 -53.89 86.14
C GLN A 437 -67.95 -52.40 86.41
N GLY A 438 -68.27 -52.02 87.65
CA GLY A 438 -68.42 -50.62 88.06
C GLY A 438 -67.11 -49.83 87.94
N GLN A 439 -66.00 -50.40 88.42
CA GLN A 439 -64.67 -49.79 88.29
C GLN A 439 -64.26 -49.63 86.83
N ASN A 440 -64.50 -50.64 85.99
CA ASN A 440 -64.12 -50.61 84.57
C ASN A 440 -64.92 -49.54 83.79
N LYS A 441 -66.21 -49.34 84.09
CA LYS A 441 -67.00 -48.23 83.56
C LYS A 441 -66.46 -46.86 83.96
N ASN A 442 -66.03 -46.70 85.22
CA ASN A 442 -65.43 -45.45 85.71
C ASN A 442 -64.07 -45.16 85.04
N LEU A 443 -63.28 -46.19 84.72
CA LEU A 443 -62.04 -46.04 83.96
C LEU A 443 -62.32 -45.67 82.50
N ALA A 444 -63.27 -46.33 81.83
CA ALA A 444 -63.67 -46.00 80.46
C ALA A 444 -64.19 -44.55 80.33
N ALA A 445 -65.02 -44.09 81.27
CA ALA A 445 -65.47 -42.69 81.32
C ALA A 445 -64.30 -41.70 81.52
N ARG A 446 -63.26 -42.10 82.25
CA ARG A 446 -62.07 -41.28 82.49
C ARG A 446 -61.10 -41.26 81.29
N ILE A 447 -61.08 -42.33 80.49
CA ILE A 447 -60.40 -42.36 79.19
C ILE A 447 -61.09 -41.39 78.22
N HIS A 448 -62.41 -41.49 78.05
CA HIS A 448 -63.15 -40.56 77.18
C HIS A 448 -63.02 -39.09 77.60
N ALA A 449 -62.96 -38.79 78.91
CA ALA A 449 -62.70 -37.44 79.40
C ALA A 449 -61.29 -36.93 79.07
N LEU A 450 -60.30 -37.82 78.93
CA LEU A 450 -58.95 -37.49 78.47
C LEU A 450 -58.90 -37.37 76.93
N ASP A 451 -59.59 -38.24 76.20
CA ASP A 451 -59.72 -38.15 74.73
C ASP A 451 -60.36 -36.81 74.33
N GLU A 452 -61.43 -36.38 74.99
CA GLU A 452 -62.01 -35.05 74.79
C GLU A 452 -61.02 -33.91 75.10
N GLN A 453 -60.15 -34.07 76.11
CA GLN A 453 -59.12 -33.08 76.40
C GLN A 453 -58.03 -33.05 75.33
N VAL A 454 -57.65 -34.20 74.77
CA VAL A 454 -56.71 -34.28 73.63
C VAL A 454 -57.32 -33.66 72.38
N VAL A 455 -58.59 -33.93 72.06
CA VAL A 455 -59.28 -33.30 70.92
C VAL A 455 -59.38 -31.79 71.12
N ARG A 456 -59.80 -31.30 72.29
CA ARG A 456 -59.82 -29.86 72.60
C ARG A 456 -58.42 -29.23 72.54
N GLN A 457 -57.38 -29.94 72.94
CA GLN A 457 -55.99 -29.46 72.81
C GLN A 457 -55.54 -29.42 71.34
N GLN A 458 -55.97 -30.37 70.50
CA GLN A 458 -55.72 -30.35 69.06
C GLN A 458 -56.50 -29.23 68.35
N GLU A 459 -57.75 -28.98 68.73
CA GLU A 459 -58.54 -27.83 68.25
C GLU A 459 -57.90 -26.51 68.68
N LEU A 460 -57.42 -26.41 69.92
CA LEU A 460 -56.78 -25.20 70.44
C LEU A 460 -55.40 -24.99 69.82
N LEU A 461 -54.62 -26.07 69.55
CA LEU A 461 -53.42 -26.04 68.73
C LEU A 461 -53.73 -25.56 67.30
N TYR A 462 -54.73 -26.14 66.61
CA TYR A 462 -55.11 -25.70 65.26
C TYR A 462 -55.55 -24.23 65.23
N ASN A 463 -56.27 -23.76 66.25
CA ASN A 463 -56.64 -22.35 66.37
C ASN A 463 -55.43 -21.45 66.64
N VAL A 464 -54.49 -21.89 67.49
CA VAL A 464 -53.23 -21.19 67.76
C VAL A 464 -52.34 -21.18 66.52
N GLU A 465 -52.21 -22.28 65.78
CA GLU A 465 -51.47 -22.38 64.51
C GLU A 465 -52.10 -21.53 63.41
N PHE A 466 -53.43 -21.50 63.30
CA PHE A 466 -54.14 -20.63 62.36
C PHE A 466 -53.97 -19.14 62.73
N GLN A 467 -54.02 -18.80 64.02
CA GLN A 467 -53.71 -17.46 64.49
C GLN A 467 -52.22 -17.11 64.30
N LEU A 468 -51.31 -18.07 64.50
CA LEU A 468 -49.87 -17.94 64.24
C LEU A 468 -49.65 -17.66 62.76
N GLN A 469 -50.21 -18.46 61.84
CA GLN A 469 -50.15 -18.20 60.40
C GLN A 469 -50.80 -16.87 60.00
N GLN A 470 -51.87 -16.43 60.66
CA GLN A 470 -52.40 -15.08 60.43
C GLN A 470 -51.46 -13.98 60.93
N MET A 471 -50.81 -14.18 62.08
CA MET A 471 -49.84 -13.24 62.64
C MET A 471 -48.54 -13.24 61.84
N GLU A 472 -48.04 -14.37 61.38
CA GLU A 472 -46.95 -14.51 60.41
C GLU A 472 -47.31 -13.80 59.10
N ARG A 473 -48.52 -13.96 58.55
CA ARG A 473 -49.00 -13.21 57.38
C ARG A 473 -49.24 -11.71 57.64
N LYS A 474 -49.21 -11.25 58.90
CA LYS A 474 -49.24 -9.82 59.28
C LYS A 474 -47.82 -9.29 59.53
N VAL A 475 -46.97 -10.07 60.19
CA VAL A 475 -45.55 -9.78 60.48
C VAL A 475 -44.72 -9.82 59.20
N ALA A 476 -44.97 -10.75 58.29
CA ALA A 476 -44.38 -10.77 56.95
C ALA A 476 -44.72 -9.47 56.20
N ARG A 477 -46.00 -9.07 56.18
CA ARG A 477 -46.44 -7.81 55.55
C ARG A 477 -45.91 -6.56 56.24
N ALA A 478 -45.75 -6.57 57.57
CA ALA A 478 -45.11 -5.49 58.32
C ALA A 478 -43.58 -5.44 58.09
N GLY A 479 -42.95 -6.59 57.88
CA GLY A 479 -41.54 -6.77 57.53
C GLY A 479 -41.23 -6.68 56.03
N GLY A 480 -42.17 -6.19 55.21
CA GLY A 480 -41.95 -5.90 53.79
C GLY A 480 -42.27 -7.03 52.80
N MET A 481 -42.50 -8.26 53.25
CA MET A 481 -42.93 -9.38 52.41
C MET A 481 -44.39 -9.18 51.94
N ARG A 482 -44.55 -8.72 50.70
CA ARG A 482 -45.83 -8.64 49.97
C ARG A 482 -46.00 -9.87 49.06
N SER A 483 -47.19 -10.04 48.47
CA SER A 483 -47.41 -11.10 47.46
C SER A 483 -46.43 -10.97 46.28
N GLU A 484 -46.11 -12.07 45.58
CA GLU A 484 -45.30 -11.99 44.35
C GLU A 484 -45.93 -11.07 43.29
N GLU A 485 -47.26 -11.06 43.18
CA GLU A 485 -47.96 -10.16 42.26
C GLU A 485 -47.86 -8.70 42.71
N GLU A 486 -47.98 -8.42 44.02
CA GLU A 486 -47.84 -7.08 44.60
C GLU A 486 -46.40 -6.57 44.48
N THR A 487 -45.39 -7.42 44.72
CA THR A 487 -43.98 -7.06 44.55
C THR A 487 -43.61 -6.85 43.09
N ARG A 488 -44.10 -7.67 42.15
CA ARG A 488 -43.92 -7.43 40.71
C ARG A 488 -44.63 -6.14 40.25
N ALA A 489 -45.83 -5.87 40.75
CA ALA A 489 -46.57 -4.64 40.45
C ALA A 489 -45.88 -3.39 41.05
N LEU A 490 -45.32 -3.49 42.26
CA LEU A 490 -44.56 -2.40 42.89
C LEU A 490 -43.19 -2.23 42.25
N ASN A 491 -42.46 -3.30 41.92
CA ASN A 491 -41.17 -3.22 41.24
C ASN A 491 -41.34 -2.63 39.84
N THR A 492 -42.31 -3.07 39.04
CA THR A 492 -42.61 -2.43 37.74
C THR A 492 -43.16 -1.01 37.86
N ARG A 493 -43.67 -0.60 39.03
CA ARG A 493 -43.99 0.81 39.33
C ARG A 493 -42.74 1.60 39.73
N ILE A 494 -41.83 1.00 40.49
CA ILE A 494 -40.53 1.55 40.87
C ILE A 494 -39.68 1.74 39.62
N GLU A 495 -39.48 0.72 38.79
CA GLU A 495 -38.76 0.78 37.50
C GLU A 495 -39.29 1.89 36.58
N LYS A 496 -40.62 2.08 36.53
CA LYS A 496 -41.21 3.20 35.77
C LYS A 496 -40.94 4.55 36.40
N LEU A 497 -40.97 4.64 37.74
CA LEU A 497 -40.68 5.89 38.45
C LEU A 497 -39.18 6.23 38.46
N THR A 498 -38.28 5.24 38.54
CA THR A 498 -36.83 5.43 38.38
C THR A 498 -36.50 5.77 36.94
N SER A 499 -37.08 5.10 35.94
CA SER A 499 -36.92 5.48 34.53
C SER A 499 -37.38 6.92 34.25
N ILE A 500 -38.51 7.36 34.83
CA ILE A 500 -38.98 8.75 34.72
C ILE A 500 -38.03 9.70 35.46
N LEU A 501 -37.55 9.35 36.66
CA LEU A 501 -36.67 10.18 37.47
C LEU A 501 -35.25 10.27 36.90
N GLU A 502 -34.75 9.21 36.28
CA GLU A 502 -33.50 9.16 35.50
C GLU A 502 -33.62 10.00 34.24
N GLY A 503 -34.75 9.92 33.52
CA GLY A 503 -35.05 10.79 32.38
C GLY A 503 -35.08 12.27 32.78
N ILE A 504 -35.82 12.62 33.84
CA ILE A 504 -35.87 13.98 34.39
C ILE A 504 -34.49 14.45 34.88
N ASN A 505 -33.68 13.57 35.48
CA ASN A 505 -32.31 13.91 35.87
C ASN A 505 -31.40 14.12 34.65
N GLN A 506 -31.54 13.35 33.58
CA GLN A 506 -30.81 13.55 32.32
C GLN A 506 -31.22 14.86 31.64
N GLU A 507 -32.52 15.16 31.58
CA GLU A 507 -33.05 16.45 31.12
C GLU A 507 -32.52 17.60 31.98
N HIS A 508 -32.52 17.46 33.31
CA HIS A 508 -32.00 18.48 34.24
C HIS A 508 -30.48 18.66 34.10
N SER A 509 -29.71 17.59 33.90
CA SER A 509 -28.27 17.68 33.63
C SER A 509 -27.99 18.36 32.29
N MET A 510 -28.71 18.00 31.23
CA MET A 510 -28.62 18.66 29.91
C MET A 510 -28.97 20.15 30.03
N LEU A 511 -30.05 20.50 30.75
CA LEU A 511 -30.46 21.89 30.95
C LEU A 511 -29.46 22.68 31.80
N LEU A 512 -28.85 22.08 32.83
CA LEU A 512 -27.76 22.71 33.58
C LEU A 512 -26.54 22.98 32.69
N GLU A 513 -26.18 22.04 31.82
CA GLU A 513 -25.05 22.19 30.91
C GLU A 513 -25.32 23.22 29.80
N GLN A 514 -26.56 23.28 29.30
CA GLN A 514 -27.01 24.34 28.38
C GLN A 514 -27.04 25.71 29.06
N VAL A 515 -27.52 25.81 30.31
CA VAL A 515 -27.52 27.06 31.08
C VAL A 515 -26.09 27.52 31.34
N LYS A 516 -25.22 26.64 31.84
CA LYS A 516 -23.80 26.95 32.04
C LYS A 516 -23.15 27.43 30.73
N ARG A 517 -23.39 26.74 29.61
CA ARG A 517 -22.89 27.15 28.30
C ARG A 517 -23.41 28.53 27.89
N ALA A 518 -24.70 28.81 28.12
CA ALA A 518 -25.27 30.13 27.86
C ALA A 518 -24.71 31.22 28.79
N GLU A 519 -24.33 30.89 30.03
CA GLU A 519 -23.64 31.79 30.96
C GLU A 519 -22.18 32.05 30.54
N ASP A 520 -21.46 31.03 30.08
CA ASP A 520 -20.11 31.14 29.52
C ASP A 520 -20.12 31.97 28.21
N ASP A 521 -21.08 31.71 27.31
CA ASP A 521 -21.32 32.49 26.09
C ASP A 521 -21.72 33.95 26.42
N LEU A 522 -22.54 34.17 27.46
CA LEU A 522 -22.90 35.50 27.96
C LEU A 522 -21.68 36.24 28.55
N LEU A 523 -20.79 35.52 29.26
CA LEU A 523 -19.54 36.06 29.79
C LEU A 523 -18.56 36.41 28.66
N ALA A 524 -18.45 35.58 27.63
CA ALA A 524 -17.67 35.87 26.43
C ALA A 524 -18.22 37.09 25.68
N ALA A 525 -19.55 37.16 25.48
CA ALA A 525 -20.22 38.31 24.88
C ALA A 525 -20.04 39.59 25.70
N ARG A 526 -20.10 39.52 27.04
CA ARG A 526 -19.82 40.65 27.95
C ARG A 526 -18.37 41.11 27.84
N ARG A 527 -17.40 40.20 27.84
CA ARG A 527 -15.96 40.51 27.67
C ARG A 527 -15.70 41.18 26.31
N SER A 528 -16.29 40.66 25.24
CA SER A 528 -16.26 41.27 23.90
C SER A 528 -16.89 42.67 23.91
N ASN A 529 -18.05 42.87 24.55
CA ASN A 529 -18.68 44.18 24.67
C ASN A 529 -17.81 45.18 25.45
N THR A 530 -17.10 44.76 26.51
CA THR A 530 -16.15 45.62 27.23
C THR A 530 -14.91 45.95 26.40
N ALA A 531 -14.38 45.01 25.62
CA ALA A 531 -13.27 45.28 24.70
C ALA A 531 -13.68 46.29 23.62
N LEU A 532 -14.80 46.04 22.93
CA LEU A 532 -15.36 46.94 21.90
C LEU A 532 -15.71 48.34 22.46
N ARG A 533 -16.10 48.44 23.74
CA ARG A 533 -16.27 49.75 24.43
C ARG A 533 -14.94 50.45 24.70
N GLY A 534 -13.90 49.70 25.10
CA GLY A 534 -12.55 50.23 25.27
C GLY A 534 -11.96 50.72 23.94
N ASP A 535 -12.08 49.92 22.88
CA ASP A 535 -11.61 50.27 21.54
C ASP A 535 -12.42 51.40 20.92
N LYS A 536 -13.74 51.46 21.15
CA LYS A 536 -14.52 52.67 20.85
C LYS A 536 -13.97 53.89 21.59
N GLY A 537 -13.63 53.77 22.88
CA GLY A 537 -13.06 54.86 23.67
C GLY A 537 -11.76 55.40 23.04
N LYS A 538 -10.83 54.51 22.68
CA LYS A 538 -9.59 54.86 21.97
C LYS A 538 -9.87 55.52 20.61
N LEU A 539 -10.87 55.04 19.87
CA LEU A 539 -11.26 55.61 18.59
C LEU A 539 -11.91 56.99 18.73
N ASP A 540 -12.79 57.19 19.72
CA ASP A 540 -13.40 58.49 20.01
C ASP A 540 -12.32 59.51 20.47
N GLU A 541 -11.32 59.07 21.23
CA GLU A 541 -10.14 59.86 21.62
C GLU A 541 -9.28 60.24 20.41
N ALA A 542 -8.87 59.26 19.58
CA ALA A 542 -8.10 59.51 18.36
C ALA A 542 -8.87 60.38 17.35
N LEU A 543 -10.19 60.26 17.28
CA LEU A 543 -11.05 61.09 16.43
C LEU A 543 -11.17 62.52 17.01
N SER A 544 -11.03 62.70 18.32
CA SER A 544 -10.94 64.03 18.96
C SER A 544 -9.59 64.72 18.71
N THR A 545 -8.48 63.99 18.76
CA THR A 545 -7.15 64.56 18.46
C THR A 545 -7.01 64.88 16.97
N LEU A 546 -7.44 63.99 16.07
CA LEU A 546 -7.48 64.25 14.62
C LEU A 546 -8.38 65.45 14.28
N LYS A 547 -9.47 65.69 15.01
CA LYS A 547 -10.28 66.91 14.86
C LYS A 547 -9.51 68.16 15.27
N LEU A 548 -8.84 68.14 16.42
CA LEU A 548 -8.03 69.25 16.90
C LEU A 548 -6.88 69.57 15.93
N GLU A 549 -6.22 68.55 15.39
CA GLU A 549 -5.20 68.70 14.35
C GLU A 549 -5.77 69.29 13.06
N ASN A 550 -6.94 68.82 12.59
CA ASN A 550 -7.61 69.40 11.43
C ASN A 550 -8.00 70.87 11.66
N ASP A 551 -8.52 71.24 12.84
CA ASP A 551 -8.82 72.63 13.19
C ASP A 551 -7.57 73.51 13.26
N MET A 552 -6.45 72.97 13.75
CA MET A 552 -5.16 73.66 13.78
C MET A 552 -4.58 73.86 12.37
N VAL A 553 -4.56 72.81 11.56
CA VAL A 553 -4.11 72.87 10.15
C VAL A 553 -5.03 73.79 9.34
N HIS A 554 -6.34 73.78 9.55
CA HIS A 554 -7.27 74.67 8.85
C HIS A 554 -7.02 76.15 9.21
N ARG A 555 -6.71 76.46 10.48
CA ARG A 555 -6.28 77.82 10.89
C ARG A 555 -4.94 78.22 10.28
N GLN A 556 -3.97 77.30 10.21
CA GLN A 556 -2.68 77.55 9.55
C GLN A 556 -2.84 77.79 8.03
N VAL A 557 -3.65 76.97 7.36
CA VAL A 557 -3.99 77.14 5.94
C VAL A 557 -4.69 78.48 5.72
N LYS A 558 -5.61 78.88 6.59
CA LYS A 558 -6.24 80.20 6.49
C LYS A 558 -5.20 81.33 6.62
N ALA A 559 -4.36 81.32 7.65
CA ALA A 559 -3.30 82.33 7.81
C ALA A 559 -2.31 82.35 6.63
N ALA A 560 -2.03 81.19 6.01
CA ALA A 560 -1.24 81.09 4.79
C ALA A 560 -1.95 81.66 3.54
N VAL A 561 -3.29 81.61 3.48
CA VAL A 561 -4.08 82.30 2.44
C VAL A 561 -4.09 83.80 2.69
N ASP A 562 -4.40 84.23 3.92
CA ASP A 562 -4.45 85.64 4.31
C ASP A 562 -3.09 86.34 3.99
N THR A 563 -1.97 85.74 4.41
CA THR A 563 -0.61 86.27 4.12
C THR A 563 -0.21 86.18 2.64
N ARG A 564 -0.74 85.21 1.87
CA ARG A 564 -0.55 85.17 0.41
C ARG A 564 -1.30 86.31 -0.28
N GLU A 565 -2.47 86.68 0.21
CA GLU A 565 -3.25 87.81 -0.32
C GLU A 565 -2.59 89.15 0.03
N GLU A 566 -2.07 89.32 1.24
CA GLU A 566 -1.20 90.45 1.59
C GLU A 566 0.04 90.53 0.68
N ALA A 567 0.71 89.40 0.41
CA ALA A 567 1.88 89.34 -0.47
C ALA A 567 1.54 89.71 -1.93
N LEU A 568 0.35 89.34 -2.43
CA LEU A 568 -0.14 89.75 -3.75
C LEU A 568 -0.45 91.24 -3.83
N VAL A 569 -1.11 91.81 -2.81
CA VAL A 569 -1.36 93.26 -2.74
C VAL A 569 -0.04 94.03 -2.69
N ASN A 570 0.93 93.57 -1.91
CA ASN A 570 2.28 94.16 -1.87
C ASN A 570 3.02 94.04 -3.21
N HIS A 571 2.91 92.91 -3.91
CA HIS A 571 3.43 92.75 -5.28
C HIS A 571 2.82 93.77 -6.24
N ASP A 572 1.50 93.97 -6.21
CA ASP A 572 0.82 94.86 -7.14
C ASP A 572 1.10 96.35 -6.84
N VAL A 573 1.28 96.71 -5.56
CA VAL A 573 1.82 98.02 -5.16
C VAL A 573 3.23 98.23 -5.72
N MET A 574 4.11 97.24 -5.60
CA MET A 574 5.48 97.30 -6.16
C MET A 574 5.46 97.36 -7.69
N ALA A 575 4.54 96.66 -8.36
CA ALA A 575 4.37 96.72 -9.81
C ALA A 575 3.89 98.11 -10.29
N LEU A 576 3.01 98.77 -9.52
CA LEU A 576 2.61 100.16 -9.76
C LEU A 576 3.77 101.14 -9.55
N GLU A 577 4.60 100.94 -8.53
CA GLU A 577 5.80 101.76 -8.30
C GLU A 577 6.85 101.57 -9.41
N VAL A 578 7.14 100.33 -9.81
CA VAL A 578 8.01 100.01 -10.95
C VAL A 578 7.47 100.63 -12.24
N LYS A 579 6.15 100.62 -12.47
CA LYS A 579 5.54 101.31 -13.61
C LYS A 579 5.76 102.83 -13.51
N ARG A 580 5.47 103.45 -12.37
CA ARG A 580 5.68 104.89 -12.14
C ARG A 580 7.14 105.30 -12.38
N LEU A 581 8.10 104.52 -11.88
CA LEU A 581 9.53 104.77 -12.09
C LEU A 581 9.92 104.60 -13.57
N ARG A 582 9.32 103.65 -14.29
CA ARG A 582 9.51 103.48 -15.74
C ARG A 582 8.92 104.64 -16.53
N ASP A 583 7.73 105.11 -16.19
CA ASP A 583 7.08 106.25 -16.84
C ASP A 583 7.89 107.55 -16.61
N ILE A 584 8.46 107.73 -15.40
CA ILE A 584 9.41 108.82 -15.10
C ILE A 584 10.71 108.68 -15.91
N LEU A 585 11.28 107.47 -16.02
CA LEU A 585 12.50 107.22 -16.79
C LEU A 585 12.29 107.49 -18.29
N ASN A 586 11.13 107.08 -18.83
CA ASN A 586 10.75 107.36 -20.22
C ASN A 586 10.67 108.87 -20.47
N ALA A 587 10.02 109.63 -19.58
CA ALA A 587 9.96 111.08 -19.69
C ALA A 587 11.36 111.74 -19.68
N HIS A 588 12.28 111.28 -18.82
CA HIS A 588 13.67 111.77 -18.83
C HIS A 588 14.42 111.37 -20.11
N ALA A 589 14.13 110.19 -20.69
CA ALA A 589 14.71 109.76 -21.96
C ALA A 589 14.20 110.61 -23.13
N ASP A 590 12.91 110.94 -23.18
CA ASP A 590 12.31 111.84 -24.16
C ASP A 590 12.85 113.27 -24.02
N GLU A 591 13.02 113.78 -22.79
CA GLU A 591 13.67 115.06 -22.52
C GLU A 591 15.12 115.07 -23.03
N VAL A 592 15.94 114.08 -22.67
CA VAL A 592 17.32 113.95 -23.14
C VAL A 592 17.38 113.86 -24.66
N PHE A 593 16.56 113.02 -25.28
CA PHE A 593 16.47 112.91 -26.74
C PHE A 593 16.09 114.24 -27.40
N SER A 594 15.16 115.01 -26.82
CA SER A 594 14.80 116.35 -27.33
C SER A 594 15.96 117.34 -27.23
N LEU A 595 16.74 117.29 -26.14
CA LEU A 595 17.90 118.13 -25.92
C LEU A 595 19.08 117.76 -26.83
N GLU A 596 19.30 116.46 -27.08
CA GLU A 596 20.31 115.98 -28.01
C GLU A 596 19.98 116.36 -29.46
N ASN A 597 18.71 116.19 -29.89
CA ASN A 597 18.26 116.68 -31.19
C ASN A 597 18.44 118.20 -31.33
N ARG A 598 18.07 118.98 -30.31
CA ARG A 598 18.24 120.44 -30.32
C ARG A 598 19.71 120.85 -30.34
N LYS A 599 20.58 120.13 -29.63
CA LYS A 599 22.04 120.30 -29.65
C LYS A 599 22.62 119.98 -31.04
N ALA A 600 22.16 118.91 -31.69
CA ALA A 600 22.57 118.56 -33.05
C ALA A 600 22.13 119.60 -34.08
N GLN A 601 20.87 120.06 -34.01
CA GLN A 601 20.35 121.14 -34.86
C GLN A 601 21.16 122.44 -34.70
N LEU A 602 21.47 122.84 -33.46
CA LEU A 602 22.31 124.01 -33.18
C LEU A 602 23.75 123.83 -33.68
N ALA A 603 24.33 122.64 -33.56
CA ALA A 603 25.66 122.36 -34.08
C ALA A 603 25.72 122.45 -35.62
N LEU A 604 24.73 121.87 -36.31
CA LEU A 604 24.61 121.97 -37.77
C LEU A 604 24.43 123.42 -38.22
N SER A 605 23.49 124.16 -37.62
CA SER A 605 23.24 125.58 -37.95
C SER A 605 24.45 126.48 -37.67
N MET A 606 25.24 126.18 -36.64
CA MET A 606 26.50 126.88 -36.37
C MET A 606 27.59 126.56 -37.41
N GLU A 607 27.63 125.33 -37.94
CA GLU A 607 28.58 124.95 -38.99
C GLU A 607 28.18 125.53 -40.36
N GLU A 608 26.88 125.54 -40.69
CA GLU A 608 26.33 126.28 -41.84
C GLU A 608 26.72 127.75 -41.78
N ARG A 609 26.44 128.44 -40.66
CA ARG A 609 26.75 129.86 -40.47
C ARG A 609 28.26 130.15 -40.47
N LYS A 610 29.08 129.19 -40.02
CA LYS A 610 30.54 129.23 -40.11
C LYS A 610 31.01 129.10 -41.56
N GLN A 611 30.33 128.29 -42.38
CA GLN A 611 30.59 128.18 -43.82
C GLN A 611 30.11 129.42 -44.61
N GLU A 612 28.96 130.00 -44.26
CA GLU A 612 28.51 131.32 -44.79
C GLU A 612 29.59 132.38 -44.57
N VAL A 613 30.07 132.51 -43.32
CA VAL A 613 31.12 133.47 -42.95
C VAL A 613 32.46 133.14 -43.65
N ALA A 614 32.79 131.87 -43.86
CA ALA A 614 33.98 131.47 -44.62
C ALA A 614 33.87 131.91 -46.09
N VAL A 615 32.72 131.72 -46.74
CA VAL A 615 32.46 132.17 -48.12
C VAL A 615 32.51 133.69 -48.23
N HIS A 616 31.85 134.43 -47.33
CA HIS A 616 31.94 135.90 -47.31
C HIS A 616 33.37 136.41 -47.14
N ARG A 617 34.11 135.85 -46.18
CA ARG A 617 35.52 136.18 -45.91
C ARG A 617 36.43 135.88 -47.10
N ASP A 618 36.17 134.80 -47.82
CA ASP A 618 36.98 134.37 -48.95
C ASP A 618 36.61 135.17 -50.23
N GLY A 619 35.36 135.63 -50.36
CA GLY A 619 34.93 136.64 -51.34
C GLY A 619 35.61 137.99 -51.13
N LEU A 620 35.62 138.52 -49.90
CA LEU A 620 36.40 139.71 -49.53
C LEU A 620 37.90 139.54 -49.82
N ARG A 621 38.42 138.30 -49.71
CA ARG A 621 39.82 137.98 -50.05
C ARG A 621 40.06 137.94 -51.58
N ALA A 622 39.03 137.69 -52.39
CA ALA A 622 39.07 137.81 -53.85
C ALA A 622 38.98 139.27 -54.30
N GLU A 623 38.09 140.07 -53.71
CA GLU A 623 38.05 141.53 -53.92
C GLU A 623 39.40 142.18 -53.60
N LEU A 624 40.03 141.80 -52.48
CA LEU A 624 41.37 142.27 -52.10
C LEU A 624 42.47 141.82 -53.08
N ARG A 625 42.29 140.72 -53.82
CA ARG A 625 43.21 140.33 -54.92
C ARG A 625 42.99 141.20 -56.14
N LEU A 626 41.75 141.33 -56.62
CA LEU A 626 41.40 142.18 -57.76
C LEU A 626 41.88 143.62 -57.56
N LEU A 627 41.67 144.19 -56.36
CA LEU A 627 42.12 145.56 -56.06
C LEU A 627 43.65 145.70 -55.99
N ARG A 628 44.38 144.62 -55.64
CA ARG A 628 45.85 144.58 -55.74
C ARG A 628 46.32 144.41 -57.19
N GLU A 629 45.59 143.67 -58.00
CA GLU A 629 45.84 143.49 -59.43
C GLU A 629 45.55 144.79 -60.21
N ASP A 630 44.53 145.56 -59.83
CA ASP A 630 44.28 146.92 -60.32
C ASP A 630 45.42 147.88 -59.97
N VAL A 631 45.86 147.90 -58.70
CA VAL A 631 47.04 148.69 -58.27
C VAL A 631 48.31 148.24 -58.99
N HIS A 632 48.47 146.95 -59.26
CA HIS A 632 49.58 146.43 -60.04
C HIS A 632 49.48 146.88 -61.51
N ARG A 633 48.31 146.81 -62.15
CA ARG A 633 48.08 147.31 -63.51
C ARG A 633 48.39 148.80 -63.61
N ILE A 634 47.90 149.63 -62.68
CA ILE A 634 48.15 151.08 -62.67
C ILE A 634 49.64 151.40 -62.48
N THR A 635 50.35 150.67 -61.61
CA THR A 635 51.80 150.85 -61.44
C THR A 635 52.62 150.32 -62.63
N LEU A 636 52.12 149.31 -63.35
CA LEU A 636 52.71 148.80 -64.59
C LEU A 636 52.45 149.77 -65.76
N GLU A 637 51.26 150.34 -65.90
CA GLU A 637 50.97 151.42 -66.85
C GLU A 637 51.85 152.65 -66.59
N LEU A 638 52.04 153.06 -65.33
CA LEU A 638 52.97 154.14 -64.97
C LEU A 638 54.41 153.83 -65.40
N LYS A 639 54.88 152.59 -65.16
CA LYS A 639 56.18 152.10 -65.64
C LYS A 639 56.25 152.08 -67.18
N GLU A 640 55.18 151.69 -67.86
CA GLU A 640 55.13 151.68 -69.33
C GLU A 640 55.15 153.10 -69.90
N ARG A 641 54.46 154.07 -69.29
CA ARG A 641 54.50 155.48 -69.73
C ARG A 641 55.91 156.07 -69.60
N LEU A 642 56.62 155.75 -68.52
CA LEU A 642 58.04 156.11 -68.36
C LEU A 642 58.92 155.42 -69.43
N LEU A 643 58.80 154.10 -69.58
CA LEU A 643 59.49 153.32 -70.62
C LEU A 643 59.12 153.75 -72.05
N ARG A 644 57.95 154.37 -72.26
CA ARG A 644 57.51 154.88 -73.56
C ARG A 644 58.20 156.18 -73.92
N CYS A 645 58.55 157.01 -72.94
CA CYS A 645 59.45 158.15 -73.15
C CYS A 645 60.85 157.66 -73.55
N GLU A 646 61.46 156.74 -72.78
CA GLU A 646 62.75 156.13 -73.14
C GLU A 646 62.71 155.44 -74.52
N LYS A 647 61.66 154.68 -74.83
CA LYS A 647 61.54 154.00 -76.13
C LYS A 647 61.26 154.94 -77.29
N LEU A 648 60.71 156.14 -77.07
CA LEU A 648 60.66 157.18 -78.11
C LEU A 648 62.03 157.79 -78.35
N GLN A 649 62.81 157.99 -77.28
CA GLN A 649 64.21 158.43 -77.34
C GLN A 649 65.08 157.40 -78.10
N ALA A 650 65.05 156.12 -77.73
CA ALA A 650 65.80 155.05 -78.41
C ALA A 650 65.29 154.70 -79.82
N LYS A 651 64.01 154.96 -80.15
CA LYS A 651 63.47 154.72 -81.50
C LYS A 651 63.95 155.75 -82.52
N PHE A 652 64.40 156.94 -82.08
CA PHE A 652 65.13 157.88 -82.92
C PHE A 652 66.44 157.27 -83.44
N GLU A 653 67.11 156.43 -82.66
CA GLU A 653 68.38 155.79 -83.01
C GLU A 653 68.20 154.48 -83.82
N ILE A 654 67.28 153.59 -83.40
CA ILE A 654 67.15 152.23 -83.96
C ILE A 654 66.43 152.15 -85.32
N LEU A 655 65.77 153.22 -85.78
CA LEU A 655 65.19 153.27 -87.15
C LEU A 655 66.23 153.20 -88.29
N SER A 656 67.51 153.07 -87.95
CA SER A 656 68.65 152.95 -88.86
C SER A 656 68.93 151.54 -89.46
N SER A 657 68.33 150.39 -89.03
CA SER A 657 68.87 149.04 -89.42
C SER A 657 68.00 147.71 -89.39
N LYS A 658 67.55 147.16 -90.55
CA LYS A 658 67.38 145.71 -91.05
C LYS A 658 66.55 144.54 -90.31
N HIS A 659 66.11 143.38 -90.95
CA HIS A 659 65.19 142.25 -90.36
C HIS A 659 64.81 140.81 -91.06
N ARG A 660 64.39 139.65 -90.33
CA ARG A 660 63.41 138.42 -90.57
C ARG A 660 63.69 136.81 -90.27
N GLY A 661 62.69 135.81 -90.25
CA GLY A 661 62.73 134.26 -89.93
C GLY A 661 61.45 133.24 -90.13
N ALA A 662 61.41 131.86 -89.80
CA ALA A 662 60.36 130.71 -90.09
C ALA A 662 60.25 129.30 -89.23
N ALA A 663 59.39 128.21 -89.51
CA ALA A 663 59.02 126.91 -88.69
C ALA A 663 58.46 125.50 -89.36
N GLU A 664 57.81 124.44 -88.67
CA GLU A 664 56.80 123.28 -89.08
C GLU A 664 56.75 121.78 -88.34
N GLU A 665 55.76 120.75 -88.51
CA GLU A 665 55.37 119.50 -87.60
C GLU A 665 54.58 118.11 -88.12
N ASP A 666 54.30 116.94 -87.35
CA ASP A 666 53.57 115.53 -87.65
C ASP A 666 53.13 114.52 -86.39
N GLY A 667 52.49 113.26 -86.19
CA GLY A 667 51.85 111.94 -86.80
C GLY A 667 51.24 110.72 -85.81
N GLU A 668 50.59 109.50 -86.16
CA GLU A 668 49.81 108.43 -85.27
C GLU A 668 49.46 106.84 -85.70
N GLU A 669 49.00 105.78 -84.85
CA GLU A 669 48.44 104.31 -85.13
C GLU A 669 47.84 103.27 -83.96
N TRP A 670 47.22 101.99 -84.17
CA TRP A 670 46.43 101.02 -83.19
C TRP A 670 46.36 99.35 -83.23
N SER A 671 45.40 98.51 -82.56
CA SER A 671 45.39 96.93 -82.32
C SER A 671 44.08 95.96 -81.94
N GLN A 672 44.13 94.62 -81.51
CA GLN A 672 43.07 93.44 -81.39
C GLN A 672 42.99 92.44 -80.11
N ALA A 673 41.82 91.86 -79.59
CA ALA A 673 41.81 90.76 -78.50
C ALA A 673 40.63 89.72 -78.11
N TYR A 674 39.30 89.89 -78.33
CA TYR A 674 38.21 89.34 -77.42
C TYR A 674 37.85 87.81 -77.34
N PHE A 675 38.00 86.96 -78.38
CA PHE A 675 37.19 85.72 -78.51
C PHE A 675 37.68 84.42 -77.82
N VAL A 676 38.89 84.40 -77.25
CA VAL A 676 39.59 83.13 -76.90
C VAL A 676 38.98 82.35 -75.72
N ILE A 677 38.37 83.03 -74.75
CA ILE A 677 38.07 82.44 -73.43
C ILE A 677 36.90 81.44 -73.46
N LYS A 678 35.92 81.59 -74.36
CA LYS A 678 34.71 80.74 -74.38
C LYS A 678 34.95 79.33 -74.91
N ALA A 679 35.98 79.12 -75.74
CA ALA A 679 36.26 77.83 -76.40
C ALA A 679 36.91 76.78 -75.47
N ALA A 680 37.27 77.13 -74.24
CA ALA A 680 38.02 76.26 -73.33
C ALA A 680 37.15 75.24 -72.56
N GLN A 681 35.86 75.53 -72.32
CA GLN A 681 35.06 74.75 -71.37
C GLN A 681 34.33 73.53 -71.97
N GLU A 682 33.92 73.57 -73.25
CA GLU A 682 33.22 72.44 -73.89
C GLU A 682 34.16 71.25 -74.19
N ARG A 683 35.49 71.47 -74.12
CA ARG A 683 36.51 70.50 -74.55
C ARG A 683 36.83 69.41 -73.52
N GLU A 684 36.44 69.57 -72.25
CA GLU A 684 36.70 68.58 -71.20
C GLU A 684 35.58 67.51 -71.04
N ALA A 685 34.39 67.78 -71.59
CA ALA A 685 33.25 66.86 -71.50
C ALA A 685 33.40 65.66 -72.44
N LEU A 686 33.69 65.93 -73.73
CA LEU A 686 33.79 64.93 -74.80
C LEU A 686 34.92 63.90 -74.62
N GLN A 687 35.89 64.15 -73.74
CA GLN A 687 37.02 63.25 -73.53
C GLN A 687 36.71 62.12 -72.52
N ARG A 688 35.58 62.14 -71.82
CA ARG A 688 35.18 61.08 -70.86
C ARG A 688 34.34 59.95 -71.48
N GLU A 689 33.78 60.14 -72.68
CA GLU A 689 32.99 59.12 -73.37
C GLU A 689 33.83 58.22 -74.29
N GLY A 690 35.10 58.55 -74.54
CA GLY A 690 36.01 57.77 -75.38
C GLY A 690 36.54 56.50 -74.71
N ASP A 691 37.00 56.62 -73.46
CA ASP A 691 37.73 55.56 -72.74
C ASP A 691 36.88 54.28 -72.52
N ASP A 692 35.56 54.41 -72.42
CA ASP A 692 34.63 53.28 -72.22
C ASP A 692 34.49 52.38 -73.47
N LEU A 693 34.68 52.92 -74.69
CA LEU A 693 34.49 52.16 -75.93
C LEU A 693 35.68 51.24 -76.25
N ASP A 694 36.90 51.72 -76.00
CA ASP A 694 38.14 50.95 -76.18
C ASP A 694 38.19 49.68 -75.31
N SER A 695 37.44 49.65 -74.21
CA SER A 695 37.33 48.48 -73.33
C SER A 695 36.71 47.25 -74.02
N ARG A 696 35.80 47.45 -74.97
CA ARG A 696 34.98 46.38 -75.56
C ARG A 696 35.66 45.67 -76.73
N ILE A 697 36.51 46.38 -77.47
CA ILE A 697 37.20 45.86 -78.67
C ILE A 697 38.10 44.66 -78.32
N ARG A 698 38.80 44.72 -77.18
CA ARG A 698 39.78 43.72 -76.70
C ARG A 698 39.18 42.36 -76.29
N VAL A 699 37.86 42.19 -76.39
CA VAL A 699 37.17 40.92 -76.10
C VAL A 699 37.01 40.08 -77.37
N ALA A 700 36.54 40.70 -78.45
CA ALA A 700 36.23 39.99 -79.72
C ALA A 700 37.47 39.34 -80.36
N GLU A 701 38.65 39.94 -80.19
CA GLU A 701 39.93 39.42 -80.73
C GLU A 701 40.28 38.00 -80.23
N LYS A 702 39.70 37.56 -79.10
CA LYS A 702 39.98 36.23 -78.51
C LYS A 702 39.15 35.10 -79.10
N GLU A 703 37.98 35.39 -79.67
CA GLU A 703 37.03 34.36 -80.13
C GLU A 703 37.46 33.76 -81.47
N VAL A 704 38.10 34.55 -82.33
CA VAL A 704 38.56 34.13 -83.67
C VAL A 704 39.58 32.99 -83.61
N ALA A 705 40.46 32.99 -82.60
CA ALA A 705 41.55 32.01 -82.47
C ALA A 705 41.07 30.58 -82.14
N ALA A 706 39.82 30.40 -81.69
CA ALA A 706 39.31 29.08 -81.28
C ALA A 706 38.86 28.21 -82.47
N LEU A 707 38.47 28.80 -83.61
CA LEU A 707 37.86 28.08 -84.73
C LEU A 707 38.87 27.26 -85.55
N GLU A 708 40.09 27.77 -85.73
CA GLU A 708 41.12 27.20 -86.60
C GLU A 708 41.55 25.78 -86.20
N ALA A 709 41.54 25.48 -84.89
CA ALA A 709 41.98 24.20 -84.34
C ALA A 709 41.11 22.98 -84.75
N THR A 710 39.85 23.20 -85.13
CA THR A 710 38.87 22.11 -85.32
C THR A 710 39.05 21.34 -86.63
N VAL A 711 39.49 22.00 -87.71
CA VAL A 711 39.50 21.42 -89.06
C VAL A 711 40.57 20.33 -89.22
N ALA A 712 41.70 20.45 -88.51
CA ALA A 712 42.83 19.53 -88.61
C ALA A 712 42.50 18.09 -88.17
N GLN A 713 41.53 17.91 -87.28
CA GLN A 713 41.20 16.61 -86.70
C GLN A 713 40.53 15.64 -87.69
N LEU A 714 39.88 16.16 -88.74
CA LEU A 714 39.01 15.37 -89.63
C LEU A 714 39.76 14.41 -90.58
N MET A 715 41.01 14.72 -90.95
CA MET A 715 41.71 13.98 -92.02
C MET A 715 42.43 12.71 -91.57
N ALA A 716 42.84 12.61 -90.30
CA ALA A 716 43.56 11.44 -89.78
C ALA A 716 42.71 10.15 -89.78
N CYS A 717 41.40 10.30 -89.99
CA CYS A 717 40.39 9.33 -89.65
C CYS A 717 40.27 8.19 -90.66
N ASN A 718 40.02 8.50 -91.94
CA ASN A 718 39.48 7.53 -92.91
C ASN A 718 40.44 6.38 -93.24
N THR A 719 41.74 6.57 -93.03
CA THR A 719 42.78 5.58 -93.30
C THR A 719 42.69 4.34 -92.42
N ASN A 720 42.07 4.40 -91.23
CA ASN A 720 41.99 3.22 -90.38
C ASN A 720 41.05 2.15 -90.96
N PHE A 721 39.85 2.50 -91.44
CA PHE A 721 38.71 1.55 -91.54
C PHE A 721 38.89 0.33 -92.46
N ALA A 722 39.81 0.39 -93.42
CA ALA A 722 39.89 -0.60 -94.50
C ALA A 722 40.43 -2.00 -94.11
N GLN A 723 40.99 -2.19 -92.91
CA GLN A 723 41.76 -3.41 -92.58
C GLN A 723 41.10 -4.38 -91.57
N SER A 724 39.92 -4.06 -91.00
CA SER A 724 39.29 -4.87 -89.92
C SER A 724 38.79 -6.24 -90.38
N HIS A 725 38.20 -6.29 -91.57
CA HIS A 725 37.31 -7.38 -92.00
C HIS A 725 38.08 -8.62 -92.49
N LYS A 726 39.13 -9.03 -91.76
CA LYS A 726 39.97 -10.22 -91.98
C LYS A 726 40.35 -10.86 -90.63
N LYS A 727 39.48 -11.71 -90.08
CA LYS A 727 39.75 -12.54 -88.88
C LYS A 727 39.78 -14.03 -89.23
N VAL A 728 40.27 -14.87 -88.31
CA VAL A 728 40.91 -16.17 -88.62
C VAL A 728 40.08 -17.39 -88.17
N SER A 729 40.34 -18.57 -88.75
CA SER A 729 39.51 -19.78 -88.72
C SER A 729 39.50 -20.59 -87.41
N SER A 730 38.39 -21.26 -87.14
CA SER A 730 38.09 -22.02 -85.92
C SER A 730 38.60 -23.47 -85.91
N LYS A 731 39.27 -23.88 -84.81
CA LYS A 731 39.50 -25.31 -84.48
C LYS A 731 39.74 -25.62 -83.00
N GLU A 732 40.29 -24.68 -82.23
CA GLU A 732 40.84 -24.94 -80.89
C GLU A 732 39.77 -24.99 -79.77
N ALA A 733 38.67 -24.25 -79.91
CA ALA A 733 37.65 -24.05 -78.86
C ALA A 733 36.85 -25.31 -78.42
N PHE A 734 37.02 -26.45 -79.08
CA PHE A 734 36.26 -27.68 -78.75
C PHE A 734 36.84 -28.43 -77.53
N GLU A 735 38.15 -28.38 -77.31
CA GLU A 735 38.83 -29.23 -76.33
C GLU A 735 38.65 -28.71 -74.89
N GLU A 736 38.64 -27.39 -74.67
CA GLU A 736 38.47 -26.78 -73.34
C GLU A 736 37.15 -27.18 -72.66
N ARG A 737 36.06 -27.24 -73.43
CA ARG A 737 34.70 -27.54 -72.95
C ARG A 737 34.59 -28.88 -72.22
N SER A 738 35.41 -29.86 -72.59
CA SER A 738 35.46 -31.16 -71.92
C SER A 738 36.12 -31.07 -70.54
N SER A 739 37.19 -30.27 -70.41
CA SER A 739 37.97 -30.11 -69.17
C SER A 739 37.20 -29.45 -68.02
N LEU A 740 36.09 -28.77 -68.30
CA LEU A 740 35.30 -28.03 -67.31
C LEU A 740 34.28 -28.93 -66.58
N ARG A 741 33.71 -29.93 -67.25
CA ARG A 741 32.74 -30.85 -66.62
C ARG A 741 33.38 -31.68 -65.51
N GLU A 742 34.56 -32.24 -65.74
CA GLU A 742 35.27 -33.06 -64.75
C GLU A 742 35.71 -32.29 -63.48
N LYS A 743 35.67 -30.95 -63.52
CA LYS A 743 35.91 -30.07 -62.36
C LYS A 743 34.65 -29.85 -61.52
N LEU A 744 33.46 -29.95 -62.12
CA LEU A 744 32.16 -29.75 -61.48
C LEU A 744 31.84 -30.90 -60.50
N ASP A 745 31.94 -32.14 -60.95
CA ASP A 745 31.62 -33.33 -60.14
C ASP A 745 32.48 -33.39 -58.87
N LYS A 746 33.78 -33.07 -59.01
CA LYS A 746 34.77 -33.00 -57.93
C LYS A 746 34.53 -31.85 -56.93
N ALA A 747 33.59 -30.95 -57.21
CA ALA A 747 33.11 -29.94 -56.25
C ALA A 747 31.88 -30.44 -55.47
N TYR A 748 30.94 -31.14 -56.13
CA TYR A 748 29.74 -31.69 -55.49
C TYR A 748 30.06 -32.73 -54.42
N ASP A 749 31.00 -33.65 -54.67
CA ASP A 749 31.39 -34.64 -53.64
C ASP A 749 32.01 -33.96 -52.39
N LYS A 750 32.78 -32.88 -52.57
CA LYS A 750 33.33 -32.09 -51.46
C LYS A 750 32.25 -31.35 -50.68
N LEU A 751 31.21 -30.86 -51.33
CA LEU A 751 30.05 -30.27 -50.66
C LEU A 751 29.32 -31.33 -49.82
N LYS A 752 29.22 -32.56 -50.33
CA LYS A 752 28.55 -33.68 -49.69
C LYS A 752 29.30 -34.17 -48.45
N THR A 753 30.64 -34.26 -48.48
CA THR A 753 31.42 -34.56 -47.27
C THR A 753 31.30 -33.44 -46.24
N ARG A 754 31.41 -32.17 -46.66
CA ARG A 754 31.30 -31.01 -45.75
C ARG A 754 29.98 -30.98 -44.97
N ARG A 755 28.85 -31.32 -45.62
CA ARG A 755 27.54 -31.43 -44.93
C ARG A 755 27.45 -32.62 -43.97
N ALA A 756 28.18 -33.71 -44.23
CA ALA A 756 28.28 -34.83 -43.29
C ALA A 756 29.16 -34.46 -42.09
N ASP A 757 30.29 -33.78 -42.30
CA ASP A 757 31.16 -33.25 -41.25
C ASP A 757 30.40 -32.26 -40.36
N GLU A 758 29.63 -31.34 -40.95
CA GLU A 758 28.79 -30.36 -40.26
C GLU A 758 27.70 -31.02 -39.41
N ALA A 759 26.99 -32.01 -39.96
CA ALA A 759 25.99 -32.78 -39.20
C ALA A 759 26.61 -33.58 -38.04
N ALA A 760 27.81 -34.14 -38.22
CA ALA A 760 28.55 -34.80 -37.16
C ALA A 760 28.95 -33.83 -36.04
N ILE A 761 29.49 -32.66 -36.39
CA ILE A 761 29.87 -31.61 -35.42
C ILE A 761 28.65 -31.10 -34.64
N VAL A 762 27.49 -30.91 -35.27
CA VAL A 762 26.25 -30.54 -34.57
C VAL A 762 25.79 -31.65 -33.61
N GLY A 763 25.93 -32.92 -34.00
CA GLY A 763 25.68 -34.07 -33.12
C GLY A 763 26.62 -34.10 -31.92
N ASP A 764 27.93 -33.95 -32.15
CA ASP A 764 28.95 -33.88 -31.10
C ASP A 764 28.73 -32.68 -30.16
N ILE A 765 28.26 -31.54 -30.67
CA ILE A 765 27.86 -30.39 -29.84
C ILE A 765 26.69 -30.78 -28.93
N GLN A 766 25.59 -31.36 -29.44
CA GLN A 766 24.47 -31.78 -28.60
C GLN A 766 24.85 -32.88 -27.57
N VAL A 767 25.74 -33.80 -27.94
CA VAL A 767 26.30 -34.80 -27.02
C VAL A 767 27.19 -34.11 -25.97
N SER A 768 27.94 -33.07 -26.34
CA SER A 768 28.74 -32.30 -25.40
C SER A 768 27.89 -31.45 -24.45
N GLU A 769 26.80 -30.83 -24.92
CA GLU A 769 25.88 -30.01 -24.12
C GLU A 769 25.09 -30.87 -23.13
N SER A 770 24.55 -32.01 -23.58
CA SER A 770 23.88 -32.97 -22.69
C SER A 770 24.84 -33.58 -21.67
N ARG A 771 26.08 -33.90 -22.07
CA ARG A 771 27.15 -34.31 -21.15
C ARG A 771 27.53 -33.20 -20.18
N LEU A 772 27.57 -31.93 -20.60
CA LEU A 772 27.91 -30.80 -19.74
C LEU A 772 26.77 -30.47 -18.76
N SER A 773 25.52 -30.61 -19.18
CA SER A 773 24.33 -30.57 -18.30
C SER A 773 24.39 -31.67 -17.23
N ASN A 774 24.69 -32.90 -17.63
CA ASN A 774 24.88 -34.02 -16.71
C ASN A 774 26.06 -33.78 -15.75
N LEU A 775 27.21 -33.32 -16.26
CA LEU A 775 28.38 -32.95 -15.44
C LEU A 775 28.08 -31.79 -14.48
N VAL A 776 27.20 -30.84 -14.82
CA VAL A 776 26.74 -29.79 -13.89
C VAL A 776 25.78 -30.35 -12.84
N HIS A 777 24.96 -31.35 -13.17
CA HIS A 777 24.13 -32.06 -12.21
C HIS A 777 24.98 -32.91 -11.25
N GLU A 778 25.98 -33.63 -11.77
CA GLU A 778 26.98 -34.38 -11.02
C GLU A 778 27.87 -33.45 -10.19
N GLN A 779 28.28 -32.29 -10.69
CA GLN A 779 29.02 -31.29 -9.92
C GLN A 779 28.18 -30.79 -8.74
N ARG A 780 26.87 -30.60 -8.91
CA ARG A 780 25.96 -30.20 -7.82
C ARG A 780 25.76 -31.31 -6.79
N SER A 781 25.59 -32.57 -7.22
CA SER A 781 25.45 -33.70 -6.30
C SER A 781 26.77 -34.03 -5.58
N LEU A 782 27.92 -33.89 -6.27
CA LEU A 782 29.25 -34.00 -5.70
C LEU A 782 29.58 -32.82 -4.77
N MET A 783 29.13 -31.59 -5.06
CA MET A 783 29.25 -30.47 -4.12
C MET A 783 28.43 -30.73 -2.86
N ALA A 784 27.17 -31.16 -2.99
CA ALA A 784 26.35 -31.54 -1.83
C ALA A 784 26.98 -32.70 -1.03
N LEU A 785 27.57 -33.69 -1.71
CA LEU A 785 28.31 -34.78 -1.07
C LEU A 785 29.61 -34.30 -0.43
N VAL A 786 30.33 -33.35 -1.02
CA VAL A 786 31.53 -32.73 -0.46
C VAL A 786 31.18 -31.89 0.76
N ASP A 787 30.05 -31.18 0.78
CA ASP A 787 29.56 -30.47 1.97
C ASP A 787 29.17 -31.44 3.09
N ASP A 788 28.46 -32.53 2.79
CA ASP A 788 28.13 -33.57 3.77
C ASP A 788 29.37 -34.35 4.23
N MET A 789 30.35 -34.58 3.36
CA MET A 789 31.64 -35.17 3.74
C MET A 789 32.54 -34.17 4.49
N ASN A 790 32.40 -32.86 4.28
CA ASN A 790 33.05 -31.83 5.08
C ASN A 790 32.40 -31.70 6.47
N ARG A 791 31.07 -31.87 6.58
CA ARG A 791 30.36 -32.03 7.87
C ARG A 791 30.84 -33.28 8.59
N ARG A 792 30.82 -34.44 7.94
CA ARG A 792 31.34 -35.70 8.50
C ARG A 792 32.82 -35.61 8.84
N LYS A 793 33.62 -34.86 8.08
CA LYS A 793 35.03 -34.58 8.36
C LYS A 793 35.22 -33.66 9.56
N SER A 794 34.41 -32.61 9.74
CA SER A 794 34.50 -31.76 10.93
C SER A 794 34.00 -32.49 12.18
N GLU A 795 32.96 -33.32 12.07
CA GLU A 795 32.52 -34.25 13.11
C GLU A 795 33.58 -35.31 13.42
N ALA A 796 34.20 -35.91 12.40
CA ALA A 796 35.27 -36.90 12.57
C ALA A 796 36.58 -36.29 13.09
N VAL A 797 36.89 -35.03 12.78
CA VAL A 797 37.99 -34.27 13.40
C VAL A 797 37.65 -33.98 14.86
N ARG A 798 36.43 -33.53 15.17
CA ARG A 798 35.96 -33.33 16.55
C ARG A 798 36.01 -34.63 17.37
N GLN A 799 35.63 -35.74 16.77
CA GLN A 799 35.75 -37.08 17.35
C GLN A 799 37.22 -37.53 17.44
N LEU A 800 38.08 -37.23 16.46
CA LEU A 800 39.51 -37.52 16.51
C LEU A 800 40.20 -36.73 17.61
N ASP A 801 39.82 -35.49 17.87
CA ASP A 801 40.38 -34.68 18.93
C ASP A 801 39.86 -35.12 20.31
N GLU A 802 38.57 -35.46 20.44
CA GLU A 802 38.07 -36.20 21.61
C GLU A 802 38.83 -37.52 21.84
N GLN A 803 39.11 -38.28 20.77
CA GLN A 803 39.86 -39.54 20.82
C GLN A 803 41.35 -39.32 21.04
N ARG A 804 41.94 -38.18 20.62
CA ARG A 804 43.31 -37.77 20.94
C ARG A 804 43.43 -37.36 22.40
N GLU A 805 42.44 -36.70 22.99
CA GLU A 805 42.41 -36.49 24.44
C GLU A 805 42.22 -37.81 25.20
N LYS A 806 41.37 -38.73 24.71
CA LYS A 806 41.19 -40.07 25.30
C LYS A 806 42.48 -40.89 25.16
N LEU A 807 43.18 -40.77 24.03
CA LEU A 807 44.46 -41.41 23.75
C LEU A 807 45.61 -40.77 24.54
N GLN A 808 45.65 -39.45 24.76
CA GLN A 808 46.61 -38.82 25.68
C GLN A 808 46.32 -39.24 27.13
N ARG A 809 45.04 -39.34 27.53
CA ARG A 809 44.65 -39.92 28.84
C ARG A 809 44.97 -41.42 28.94
N ALA A 810 45.03 -42.14 27.82
CA ALA A 810 45.47 -43.54 27.77
C ALA A 810 47.00 -43.67 27.75
N LEU A 811 47.74 -42.86 26.99
CA LEU A 811 49.20 -42.83 26.91
C LEU A 811 49.82 -42.34 28.21
N THR A 812 49.29 -41.27 28.82
CA THR A 812 49.71 -40.87 30.17
C THR A 812 49.36 -41.88 31.27
N ARG A 813 48.54 -42.91 30.97
CA ARG A 813 48.33 -44.09 31.82
C ARG A 813 49.24 -45.25 31.42
N THR A 814 49.42 -45.55 30.13
CA THR A 814 50.24 -46.66 29.65
C THR A 814 51.73 -46.36 29.74
N ASP A 815 52.19 -45.12 29.65
CA ASP A 815 53.59 -44.76 29.92
C ASP A 815 53.89 -44.75 31.44
N LYS A 816 52.89 -44.44 32.28
CA LYS A 816 52.94 -44.70 33.74
C LYS A 816 52.90 -46.20 34.10
N LEU A 817 52.65 -47.08 33.13
CA LEU A 817 52.76 -48.54 33.25
C LEU A 817 54.02 -49.08 32.54
N ARG A 818 54.41 -48.53 31.38
CA ARG A 818 55.60 -48.86 30.58
C ARG A 818 56.87 -48.56 31.37
N ASN A 819 56.90 -47.40 32.04
CA ASN A 819 57.98 -47.01 32.97
C ASN A 819 57.93 -47.79 34.30
N LYS A 820 56.97 -48.70 34.50
CA LYS A 820 56.89 -49.66 35.63
C LYS A 820 57.06 -51.12 35.20
N LEU A 821 57.01 -51.42 33.90
CA LEU A 821 57.02 -52.74 33.30
C LEU A 821 57.94 -52.72 32.06
N GLY A 822 59.20 -52.33 32.28
CA GLY A 822 60.17 -52.08 31.21
C GLY A 822 60.53 -53.33 30.42
N ILE A 823 59.75 -53.63 29.39
CA ILE A 823 59.90 -54.79 28.52
C ILE A 823 59.89 -54.31 27.06
N ALA A 824 61.01 -54.54 26.37
CA ALA A 824 61.07 -54.56 24.92
C ALA A 824 60.94 -56.03 24.44
N HIS A 825 60.33 -56.23 23.27
CA HIS A 825 60.23 -57.51 22.55
C HIS A 825 59.68 -58.73 23.32
N MET A 826 58.39 -59.05 23.10
CA MET A 826 57.88 -60.42 23.18
C MET A 826 56.93 -60.71 22.00
N LEU A 827 56.87 -61.97 21.57
CA LEU A 827 56.35 -62.35 20.24
C LEU A 827 54.85 -62.16 20.01
N GLN A 828 54.06 -61.81 21.05
CA GLN A 828 52.62 -61.55 20.90
C GLN A 828 52.30 -60.31 20.05
N ALA A 829 53.27 -59.42 19.80
CA ALA A 829 53.11 -58.36 18.80
C ALA A 829 52.93 -58.92 17.38
N GLN A 830 53.65 -59.99 17.03
CA GLN A 830 53.63 -60.56 15.67
C GLN A 830 52.33 -61.33 15.39
N ASP A 831 51.74 -61.99 16.38
CA ASP A 831 50.41 -62.61 16.20
C ASP A 831 49.30 -61.57 16.02
N ILE A 832 49.43 -60.39 16.64
CA ILE A 832 48.49 -59.26 16.45
C ILE A 832 48.69 -58.65 15.05
N GLU A 833 49.93 -58.37 14.64
CA GLU A 833 50.25 -57.89 13.28
C GLU A 833 49.78 -58.89 12.19
N LEU A 834 49.86 -60.19 12.44
CA LEU A 834 49.45 -61.24 11.50
C LEU A 834 47.92 -61.46 11.51
N ALA A 835 47.24 -61.23 12.63
CA ALA A 835 45.78 -61.15 12.70
C ALA A 835 45.25 -59.91 11.96
N GLU A 836 45.83 -58.74 12.21
CA GLU A 836 45.50 -57.49 11.51
C GLU A 836 45.78 -57.61 10.01
N ALA A 837 46.91 -58.18 9.59
CA ALA A 837 47.20 -58.45 8.18
C ALA A 837 46.18 -59.43 7.54
N ARG A 838 45.68 -60.43 8.29
CA ARG A 838 44.64 -61.37 7.82
C ARG A 838 43.27 -60.74 7.69
N ASP A 839 42.91 -59.81 8.58
CA ASP A 839 41.62 -59.13 8.51
C ASP A 839 41.63 -57.92 7.57
N VAL A 840 42.78 -57.26 7.39
CA VAL A 840 43.02 -56.31 6.29
C VAL A 840 42.96 -57.02 4.94
N THR A 841 43.56 -58.21 4.78
CA THR A 841 43.42 -58.98 3.52
C THR A 841 42.01 -59.51 3.30
N ARG A 842 41.26 -59.91 4.35
CA ARG A 842 39.82 -60.22 4.22
C ARG A 842 38.99 -59.00 3.83
N ALA A 843 39.26 -57.82 4.42
CA ALA A 843 38.59 -56.58 4.06
C ALA A 843 38.89 -56.20 2.60
N MET A 844 40.17 -56.22 2.19
CA MET A 844 40.58 -55.97 0.80
C MET A 844 39.93 -56.96 -0.19
N LEU A 845 39.80 -58.25 0.14
CA LEU A 845 39.13 -59.23 -0.71
C LEU A 845 37.61 -59.02 -0.79
N LEU A 846 36.99 -58.45 0.24
CA LEU A 846 35.57 -58.05 0.22
C LEU A 846 35.36 -56.74 -0.56
N GLU A 847 36.25 -55.77 -0.43
CA GLU A 847 36.22 -54.54 -1.24
C GLU A 847 36.54 -54.80 -2.71
N LEU A 848 37.51 -55.67 -3.02
CA LEU A 848 37.77 -56.16 -4.37
C LEU A 848 36.54 -56.86 -4.97
N LYS A 849 35.79 -57.63 -4.17
CA LYS A 849 34.54 -58.25 -4.60
C LYS A 849 33.44 -57.20 -4.85
N ALA A 850 33.36 -56.15 -4.03
CA ALA A 850 32.42 -55.03 -4.24
C ALA A 850 32.79 -54.18 -5.48
N LEU A 851 34.07 -53.95 -5.72
CA LEU A 851 34.60 -53.24 -6.89
C LEU A 851 34.43 -54.05 -8.19
N ALA A 852 34.64 -55.37 -8.15
CA ALA A 852 34.35 -56.25 -9.27
C ALA A 852 32.85 -56.35 -9.58
N ALA A 853 31.98 -56.24 -8.56
CA ALA A 853 30.53 -56.19 -8.74
C ALA A 853 30.02 -54.84 -9.27
N SER A 854 30.72 -53.72 -8.98
CA SER A 854 30.34 -52.39 -9.48
C SER A 854 30.96 -52.02 -10.84
N ASN A 855 32.11 -52.61 -11.21
CA ASN A 855 32.78 -52.39 -12.49
C ASN A 855 33.02 -53.71 -13.27
N PRO A 856 31.96 -54.37 -13.79
CA PRO A 856 32.09 -55.66 -14.49
C PRO A 856 32.93 -55.60 -15.77
N ALA A 857 33.09 -54.43 -16.40
CA ALA A 857 33.90 -54.25 -17.60
C ALA A 857 35.43 -54.25 -17.33
N ALA A 858 35.87 -54.10 -16.07
CA ALA A 858 37.28 -53.93 -15.73
C ALA A 858 38.09 -55.24 -15.62
N GLY A 859 37.48 -56.40 -15.91
CA GLY A 859 38.17 -57.71 -15.94
C GLY A 859 38.67 -58.24 -14.60
N ILE A 860 38.40 -57.56 -13.48
CA ILE A 860 38.98 -57.82 -12.15
C ILE A 860 38.74 -59.28 -11.68
N LEU A 861 37.55 -59.84 -11.94
CA LEU A 861 37.25 -61.25 -11.64
C LEU A 861 38.18 -62.22 -12.38
N ALA A 862 38.36 -62.05 -13.69
CA ALA A 862 39.25 -62.89 -14.49
C ALA A 862 40.73 -62.68 -14.13
N ALA A 863 41.12 -61.47 -13.72
CA ALA A 863 42.46 -61.18 -13.19
C ALA A 863 42.71 -61.91 -11.86
N CYS A 864 41.74 -61.92 -10.93
CA CYS A 864 41.86 -62.68 -9.68
C CYS A 864 41.89 -64.20 -9.94
N GLU A 865 41.06 -64.72 -10.84
CA GLU A 865 41.03 -66.15 -11.18
C GLU A 865 42.31 -66.62 -11.87
N SER A 866 42.86 -65.85 -12.82
CA SER A 866 44.15 -66.16 -13.46
C SER A 866 45.35 -65.98 -12.52
N ALA A 867 45.26 -65.12 -11.50
CA ALA A 867 46.23 -65.04 -10.40
C ALA A 867 46.03 -66.10 -9.31
N GLY A 868 45.05 -67.02 -9.44
CA GLY A 868 44.76 -68.08 -8.48
C GLY A 868 44.07 -67.63 -7.19
N ILE A 869 43.64 -66.37 -7.10
CA ILE A 869 43.00 -65.77 -5.92
C ILE A 869 41.52 -66.13 -5.91
N ARG A 870 41.16 -67.19 -5.16
CA ARG A 870 39.77 -67.65 -5.02
C ARG A 870 38.91 -66.66 -4.21
N LEU A 871 38.12 -65.85 -4.92
CA LEU A 871 37.04 -65.07 -4.33
C LEU A 871 35.90 -66.00 -3.89
N ALA A 872 35.40 -65.84 -2.66
CA ALA A 872 34.49 -66.82 -2.05
C ALA A 872 33.10 -66.86 -2.73
N ALA A 873 32.64 -68.07 -3.06
CA ALA A 873 31.40 -68.35 -3.77
C ALA A 873 30.56 -69.44 -3.08
N GLY A 874 29.28 -69.14 -2.83
CA GLY A 874 28.30 -70.05 -2.21
C GLY A 874 28.42 -70.19 -0.67
N GLY A 875 27.35 -70.11 0.12
CA GLY A 875 26.00 -69.64 -0.18
C GLY A 875 24.94 -70.18 0.78
N SER A 876 24.04 -69.33 1.27
CA SER A 876 22.77 -69.74 1.88
C SER A 876 21.75 -68.60 1.92
N MET A 877 20.58 -68.82 1.33
CA MET A 877 19.32 -68.15 1.69
C MET A 877 18.48 -69.17 2.46
N PRO A 878 17.67 -68.74 3.45
CA PRO A 878 16.25 -69.10 3.33
C PRO A 878 15.25 -68.03 3.79
N ALA A 879 14.30 -67.77 2.89
CA ALA A 879 12.86 -67.58 3.08
C ALA A 879 12.23 -67.01 4.38
N SER A 880 11.34 -66.03 4.15
CA SER A 880 10.10 -65.73 4.91
C SER A 880 10.28 -65.05 6.29
N LEU A 881 9.42 -64.13 6.74
CA LEU A 881 7.96 -64.04 6.62
C LEU A 881 7.45 -62.57 6.55
N SER A 882 6.11 -62.41 6.59
CA SER A 882 5.30 -61.19 6.88
C SER A 882 6.01 -60.03 7.62
N GLY A 883 5.78 -58.73 7.36
CA GLY A 883 4.59 -58.07 6.79
C GLY A 883 3.97 -57.09 7.82
N SER A 884 3.08 -56.18 7.40
CA SER A 884 2.46 -55.06 8.20
C SER A 884 3.46 -54.02 8.77
N ARG A 885 3.44 -52.71 8.45
CA ARG A 885 2.41 -51.65 8.68
C ARG A 885 2.01 -51.51 10.16
N PRO A 886 1.82 -50.29 10.75
CA PRO A 886 1.44 -48.97 10.17
C PRO A 886 2.51 -47.86 10.40
N ALA A 887 2.44 -46.57 10.04
CA ALA A 887 1.47 -45.63 9.40
C ALA A 887 0.93 -44.46 10.30
N SER A 888 0.87 -43.25 9.71
CA SER A 888 0.21 -41.97 10.14
C SER A 888 1.02 -40.90 10.94
N ALA A 889 0.47 -39.67 10.95
CA ALA A 889 0.89 -38.40 11.59
C ALA A 889 1.74 -37.38 10.75
N ARG A 890 1.57 -36.09 11.06
CA ARG A 890 1.90 -34.90 10.22
C ARG A 890 3.29 -34.27 10.46
N SER A 891 3.82 -33.66 9.38
CA SER A 891 4.56 -32.38 9.28
C SER A 891 5.72 -32.00 10.22
N GLN A 892 6.83 -31.61 9.59
CA GLN A 892 7.77 -30.52 9.96
C GLN A 892 8.57 -30.60 11.28
N GLY A 893 9.84 -30.17 11.20
CA GLY A 893 10.52 -29.60 12.36
C GLY A 893 12.03 -29.81 12.44
N SER A 894 12.82 -28.92 11.83
CA SER A 894 14.12 -28.55 12.42
C SER A 894 13.84 -27.57 13.56
N SER A 895 13.76 -28.05 14.80
CA SER A 895 13.68 -27.18 15.98
C SER A 895 15.05 -26.57 16.30
N GLY A 896 15.03 -25.33 16.81
CA GLY A 896 16.26 -24.64 17.23
C GLY A 896 16.85 -25.26 18.50
N SER A 897 18.19 -25.24 18.62
CA SER A 897 18.88 -25.65 19.83
C SER A 897 18.76 -24.60 20.93
N ALA A 898 18.04 -24.91 22.01
CA ALA A 898 18.20 -24.26 23.31
C ALA A 898 17.61 -25.09 24.48
N ARG A 899 18.48 -25.45 25.44
CA ARG A 899 18.16 -25.84 26.84
C ARG A 899 17.31 -27.09 27.11
N SER A 900 17.58 -27.66 28.30
CA SER A 900 16.79 -28.61 29.11
C SER A 900 15.31 -28.83 28.71
N GLY A 901 14.76 -30.05 28.60
CA GLY A 901 15.18 -31.35 29.15
C GLY A 901 14.32 -31.75 30.37
N ARG A 902 14.19 -33.06 30.64
CA ARG A 902 13.48 -33.73 31.77
C ARG A 902 11.97 -34.08 31.61
N SER A 903 11.72 -35.34 31.19
CA SER A 903 10.64 -36.28 31.60
C SER A 903 9.13 -35.90 31.61
N GLY A 904 8.26 -36.82 31.14
CA GLY A 904 6.88 -36.95 31.68
C GLY A 904 5.81 -37.54 30.72
N ALA A 905 5.13 -38.62 31.12
CA ALA A 905 4.13 -39.41 30.37
C ALA A 905 2.73 -38.75 30.17
N GLY A 906 1.88 -39.29 29.25
CA GLY A 906 0.40 -39.09 29.31
C GLY A 906 -0.50 -39.19 28.05
N SER A 907 -0.94 -40.42 27.67
CA SER A 907 -2.30 -40.82 27.15
C SER A 907 -3.13 -40.09 26.03
N HIS A 908 -3.62 -40.92 25.05
CA HIS A 908 -4.93 -40.94 24.33
C HIS A 908 -5.30 -40.08 23.05
N VAL A 909 -5.48 -40.78 21.89
CA VAL A 909 -6.37 -40.49 20.68
C VAL A 909 -5.94 -39.37 19.68
N GLY A 910 -6.21 -39.37 18.35
CA GLY A 910 -6.72 -40.37 17.35
C GLY A 910 -7.48 -39.80 16.11
N HIS A 911 -7.56 -40.53 14.96
CA HIS A 911 -8.42 -40.33 13.74
C HIS A 911 -8.14 -39.08 12.81
N SER A 912 -8.63 -38.87 11.55
CA SER A 912 -9.18 -39.63 10.37
C SER A 912 -9.40 -38.62 9.16
N THR A 913 -9.96 -38.83 7.93
CA THR A 913 -9.83 -39.80 6.78
C THR A 913 -10.42 -39.18 5.45
N GLY A 914 -9.97 -39.61 4.24
CA GLY A 914 -10.51 -39.25 2.88
C GLY A 914 -9.82 -38.04 2.19
N ALA A 915 -9.37 -37.95 0.91
CA ALA A 915 -9.72 -38.49 -0.44
C ALA A 915 -10.74 -37.60 -1.24
N GLU A 916 -10.61 -37.27 -2.55
CA GLU A 916 -9.51 -37.28 -3.56
C GLU A 916 -9.95 -36.54 -4.89
N ARG A 917 -9.20 -35.51 -5.39
CA ARG A 917 -9.17 -34.92 -6.79
C ARG A 917 -10.50 -34.46 -7.49
N PRO A 918 -10.47 -33.83 -8.70
CA PRO A 918 -9.53 -32.82 -9.28
C PRO A 918 -10.19 -31.62 -10.04
N GLY A 919 -9.46 -30.49 -10.16
CA GLY A 919 -9.33 -29.68 -11.41
C GLY A 919 -10.42 -28.65 -11.82
N ARG A 920 -9.96 -27.52 -12.39
CA ARG A 920 -10.72 -26.36 -12.97
C ARG A 920 -11.74 -25.73 -12.00
N LEU A 921 -11.61 -24.48 -11.57
CA LEU A 921 -11.11 -23.27 -12.26
C LEU A 921 -10.10 -22.47 -11.41
#